data_AF-A0A5C5X8G4-F1
#
_entry.id   AF-A0A5C5X8G4-F1
#
_cell.length_a   1.000
_cell.length_b   1.000
_cell.length_c   1.000
_cell.angle_alpha   90.00
_cell.angle_beta   90.00
_cell.angle_gamma   90.00
#
_symmetry.space_group_name_H-M   'P 1'
#
loop_
_entity.id
_entity.type
_entity.pdbx_description
1 polymer ?
#
loop_
_entity_poly.entity_id
_entity_poly.type
_entity_poly.pdbx_seq_one_letter_code
_entity_poly.pdbx_strand_id
1 'polypeptide(L)'
;MPIGEITSVTVPHRSTAGLAVDGGFIDLEIEGFDEGVECDLGSGFGNPLHDADLSNASITLLVTSSGYSTDGTAENVSRTLVATHVARRPFPNQAEQDQAATASGVRIRLWLAANIYEGDTVVATVRAGAFRNLAGNSEDSLGASEIAVTNEASLPYPRVTAKLDEFAGVVSGDRVNDDFRIAVNAVAGHGISSVVVTATGGTSGHQQTVIVTSPTGRQRPASGLSASAYEAAVPINGFQQGKLIDCDFTVYPKVGDANSIVSTVGRAISTDEILGRNRVTLICDKNRLLDEVRHVRIGGDDGSGDGSEAAPFATIGRALQSGANVVELGAGVHALGNLNARIASLEWAVIRPVDGADKDSVIVEINELRTYRHQRLRIQGCRVTLKSSSSWLDGEHQGNHIEFRDCHMDSQWGGPVSTPTVGPGYRSDSCRFVNCSGDLGAEHWAVQSFSSSRIAYSFDGCELVDSTTTHSMNAWFHVVACKSIGQNSFRANSVASFASSVPEQDGVFFAWNQFTDFRSSGRKILTLGETAGQPNHNAAIVGNVIEKTAGTSPAMAIAGDGTETSSQPTNDIKLIANTIAGERVNLSYNDGGPTGWERSNWFMIGNSFHQMNIKADMFNGGNGQRTGGWPLLNGINCHHNHYRDGDLFAQEGRGRDTTYGTPSNPLEPGYVDDRSGVGGAGGGDYTPTNDSILVDRILPGVLNFGIDLAGSPYQRDIGGLQHKVSSVPNVESVSTLNLRFRP
;
A
#
# COMPACT_ATOMS: atom_id res chain seq x y z
N MET A 1 33.82 -3.44 43.23
CA MET A 1 32.50 -3.75 42.64
C MET A 1 32.70 -4.95 41.73
N PRO A 2 31.73 -5.86 41.59
CA PRO A 2 31.84 -6.90 40.57
C PRO A 2 32.01 -6.22 39.21
N ILE A 3 33.04 -6.61 38.46
CA ILE A 3 33.31 -6.02 37.14
C ILE A 3 32.33 -6.64 36.13
N GLY A 4 31.82 -5.85 35.20
CA GLY A 4 30.91 -6.30 34.15
C GLY A 4 29.44 -6.33 34.54
N GLU A 5 29.03 -5.61 35.60
CA GLU A 5 27.63 -5.48 36.00
C GLU A 5 26.88 -4.50 35.08
N ILE A 6 25.66 -4.86 34.68
CA ILE A 6 24.78 -3.98 33.88
C ILE A 6 24.09 -3.01 34.83
N THR A 7 24.42 -1.71 34.74
CA THR A 7 23.92 -0.70 35.69
C THR A 7 22.71 0.06 35.19
N SER A 8 22.57 0.22 33.87
CA SER A 8 21.41 0.89 33.29
C SER A 8 21.17 0.46 31.84
N VAL A 9 19.91 0.51 31.42
CA VAL A 9 19.48 0.36 30.03
C VAL A 9 18.45 1.43 29.74
N THR A 10 18.66 2.19 28.66
CA THR A 10 17.83 3.34 28.30
C THR A 10 17.52 3.30 26.81
N VAL A 11 16.29 3.63 26.42
CA VAL A 11 15.93 3.97 25.04
C VAL A 11 16.04 5.49 24.93
N PRO A 12 17.10 6.04 24.32
CA PRO A 12 17.33 7.48 24.38
C PRO A 12 16.39 8.24 23.44
N HIS A 13 15.99 9.44 23.83
CA HIS A 13 15.36 10.37 22.90
C HIS A 13 16.35 10.79 21.79
N ARG A 14 15.84 11.04 20.59
CA ARG A 14 16.68 11.44 19.44
C ARG A 14 17.54 12.69 19.70
N SER A 15 17.01 13.66 20.44
CA SER A 15 17.72 14.92 20.73
C SER A 15 18.89 14.75 21.70
N THR A 16 18.78 13.81 22.64
CA THR A 16 19.88 13.46 23.56
C THR A 16 20.91 12.56 22.87
N ALA A 17 20.46 11.72 21.92
CA ALA A 17 21.33 10.86 21.13
C ALA A 17 22.15 11.58 20.06
N GLY A 18 21.74 12.79 19.65
CA GLY A 18 22.38 13.51 18.53
C GLY A 18 22.12 12.86 17.17
N LEU A 19 21.06 12.04 17.07
CA LEU A 19 20.65 11.33 15.86
C LEU A 19 19.28 11.82 15.41
N ALA A 20 18.97 11.67 14.12
CA ALA A 20 17.62 11.90 13.59
C ALA A 20 16.71 10.66 13.71
N VAL A 21 17.06 9.72 14.59
CA VAL A 21 16.36 8.45 14.83
C VAL A 21 15.89 8.38 16.28
N ASP A 22 14.70 7.83 16.48
CA ASP A 22 14.07 7.65 17.79
C ASP A 22 13.53 6.21 17.90
N GLY A 23 13.52 5.65 19.12
CA GLY A 23 12.94 4.32 19.43
C GLY A 23 13.66 3.11 18.84
N GLY A 24 14.68 3.31 18.00
CA GLY A 24 15.35 2.25 17.23
C GLY A 24 16.59 1.62 17.88
N PHE A 25 17.05 2.15 19.01
CA PHE A 25 18.27 1.73 19.68
C PHE A 25 18.15 1.85 21.20
N ILE A 26 19.05 1.17 21.91
CA ILE A 26 19.24 1.31 23.36
C ILE A 26 20.67 1.74 23.67
N ASP A 27 20.83 2.51 24.73
CA ASP A 27 22.10 2.74 25.41
C ASP A 27 22.16 1.81 26.62
N LEU A 28 23.24 1.04 26.74
CA LEU A 28 23.47 0.10 27.84
C LEU A 28 24.78 0.47 28.55
N GLU A 29 24.72 0.63 29.87
CA GLU A 29 25.89 0.93 30.70
C GLU A 29 26.38 -0.31 31.45
N ILE A 30 27.69 -0.53 31.38
CA ILE A 30 28.40 -1.66 32.00
C ILE A 30 29.46 -1.10 32.94
N GLU A 31 29.36 -1.41 34.22
CA GLU A 31 30.34 -0.99 35.22
C GLU A 31 31.61 -1.83 35.18
N GLY A 32 32.75 -1.17 35.42
CA GLY A 32 34.08 -1.79 35.47
C GLY A 32 34.70 -2.10 34.11
N PHE A 33 34.03 -1.75 33.01
CA PHE A 33 34.58 -1.85 31.66
C PHE A 33 35.15 -0.50 31.20
N ASP A 34 36.30 -0.52 30.53
CA ASP A 34 36.90 0.66 29.91
C ASP A 34 36.46 0.78 28.42
N GLU A 35 36.80 1.88 27.75
CA GLU A 35 36.61 1.99 26.29
C GLU A 35 37.37 0.88 25.54
N GLY A 36 36.76 0.32 24.49
CA GLY A 36 37.32 -0.81 23.74
C GLY A 36 36.66 -2.16 24.03
N VAL A 37 35.40 -2.14 24.48
CA VAL A 37 34.59 -3.36 24.68
C VAL A 37 34.27 -4.00 23.34
N GLU A 38 34.47 -5.30 23.24
CA GLU A 38 33.93 -6.09 22.13
C GLU A 38 32.60 -6.70 22.56
N CYS A 39 31.62 -6.67 21.67
CA CYS A 39 30.31 -7.23 21.93
C CYS A 39 30.25 -8.63 21.30
N ASP A 40 30.06 -9.67 22.11
CA ASP A 40 29.80 -11.03 21.64
C ASP A 40 28.29 -11.26 21.64
N LEU A 41 27.65 -10.77 20.57
CA LEU A 41 26.23 -11.04 20.31
C LEU A 41 26.00 -12.46 19.77
N GLY A 42 27.00 -13.34 19.89
CA GLY A 42 27.02 -14.73 19.43
C GLY A 42 27.44 -14.87 17.96
N SER A 43 27.81 -16.10 17.57
CA SER A 43 28.21 -16.50 16.21
C SER A 43 27.12 -16.33 15.12
N GLY A 44 25.94 -15.78 15.44
CA GLY A 44 24.87 -15.45 14.51
C GLY A 44 24.96 -14.03 13.93
N PHE A 45 26.01 -13.29 14.27
CA PHE A 45 26.18 -11.90 13.88
C PHE A 45 26.82 -11.78 12.49
N GLY A 46 25.97 -11.69 11.45
CA GLY A 46 26.38 -11.50 10.05
C GLY A 46 25.90 -12.56 9.07
N ASN A 47 25.31 -13.67 9.56
CA ASN A 47 24.70 -14.71 8.75
C ASN A 47 23.29 -14.98 9.31
N PRO A 48 22.21 -14.92 8.51
CA PRO A 48 20.85 -14.87 9.04
C PRO A 48 20.55 -16.17 9.78
N LEU A 49 20.38 -16.10 11.10
CA LEU A 49 19.78 -17.18 11.85
C LEU A 49 18.38 -17.41 11.26
N HIS A 50 18.19 -18.62 10.75
CA HIS A 50 16.90 -19.26 10.49
C HIS A 50 16.15 -19.61 11.78
N ASP A 51 16.68 -19.20 12.94
CA ASP A 51 16.12 -19.58 14.22
C ASP A 51 14.98 -18.63 14.59
N ALA A 52 13.76 -19.16 14.44
CA ALA A 52 12.58 -18.74 15.20
C ALA A 52 12.83 -18.75 16.72
N ASP A 53 13.93 -19.36 17.17
CA ASP A 53 14.31 -19.48 18.56
C ASP A 53 15.16 -18.28 19.04
N LEU A 54 14.46 -17.30 19.63
CA LEU A 54 15.09 -16.16 20.29
C LEU A 54 15.85 -16.55 21.58
N SER A 55 15.81 -17.81 22.02
CA SER A 55 16.46 -18.27 23.26
C SER A 55 17.99 -18.08 23.27
N ASN A 56 18.60 -17.95 22.09
CA ASN A 56 20.04 -17.74 21.94
C ASN A 56 20.45 -16.26 21.87
N ALA A 57 19.50 -15.32 21.82
CA ALA A 57 19.83 -13.90 21.72
C ALA A 57 20.58 -13.41 22.98
N SER A 58 21.70 -12.72 22.78
CA SER A 58 22.49 -12.18 23.90
C SER A 58 21.74 -11.09 24.67
N ILE A 59 20.86 -10.34 24.00
CA ILE A 59 20.04 -9.30 24.62
C ILE A 59 18.62 -9.37 24.06
N THR A 60 17.64 -9.58 24.94
CA THR A 60 16.21 -9.59 24.63
C THR A 60 15.48 -8.54 25.43
N LEU A 61 14.50 -7.88 24.82
CA LEU A 61 13.64 -6.91 25.46
C LEU A 61 12.20 -7.40 25.40
N LEU A 62 11.57 -7.53 26.57
CA LEU A 62 10.12 -7.71 26.69
C LEU A 62 9.48 -6.32 26.76
N VAL A 63 8.77 -5.97 25.70
CA VAL A 63 8.12 -4.67 25.53
C VAL A 63 6.61 -4.85 25.70
N THR A 64 6.00 -4.06 26.57
CA THR A 64 4.55 -3.97 26.69
C THR A 64 4.09 -2.68 26.01
N SER A 65 3.36 -2.85 24.91
CA SER A 65 2.85 -1.78 24.05
C SER A 65 1.35 -1.61 24.19
N SER A 66 0.85 -0.41 23.86
CA SER A 66 -0.58 -0.21 23.60
C SER A 66 -1.00 -1.02 22.36
N GLY A 67 -2.23 -1.51 22.37
CA GLY A 67 -2.82 -2.26 21.27
C GLY A 67 -4.34 -2.36 21.38
N TYR A 68 -4.93 -3.19 20.51
CA TYR A 68 -6.38 -3.40 20.48
C TYR A 68 -6.73 -4.87 20.31
N SER A 69 -7.73 -5.33 21.05
CA SER A 69 -8.34 -6.65 20.91
C SER A 69 -9.22 -6.75 19.65
N THR A 70 -9.66 -7.97 19.34
CA THR A 70 -10.43 -8.26 18.12
C THR A 70 -11.80 -7.58 18.06
N ASP A 71 -12.32 -7.08 19.19
CA ASP A 71 -13.56 -6.28 19.27
C ASP A 71 -13.31 -4.77 19.20
N GLY A 72 -12.05 -4.33 19.08
CA GLY A 72 -11.66 -2.91 19.03
C GLY A 72 -11.49 -2.25 20.41
N THR A 73 -11.44 -3.02 21.49
CA THR A 73 -11.16 -2.51 22.85
C THR A 73 -9.65 -2.31 23.04
N ALA A 74 -9.24 -1.22 23.69
CA ALA A 74 -7.82 -0.97 23.97
C ALA A 74 -7.27 -1.98 24.99
N GLU A 75 -6.07 -2.51 24.73
CA GLU A 75 -5.37 -3.46 25.59
C GLU A 75 -3.85 -3.26 25.56
N ASN A 76 -3.14 -4.02 26.39
CA ASN A 76 -1.68 -4.09 26.36
C ASN A 76 -1.24 -5.33 25.58
N VAL A 77 -0.28 -5.17 24.68
CA VAL A 77 0.29 -6.24 23.85
C VAL A 77 1.76 -6.41 24.17
N SER A 78 2.15 -7.64 24.54
CA SER A 78 3.55 -7.98 24.75
C SER A 78 4.25 -8.29 23.43
N ARG A 79 5.43 -7.71 23.22
CA ARG A 79 6.33 -7.93 22.09
C ARG A 79 7.71 -8.32 22.62
N THR A 80 8.40 -9.20 21.91
CA THR A 80 9.80 -9.52 22.20
C THR A 80 10.68 -8.96 21.10
N LEU A 81 11.63 -8.12 21.50
CA LEU A 81 12.61 -7.50 20.63
C LEU A 81 14.00 -8.03 20.97
N VAL A 82 14.94 -7.90 20.04
CA VAL A 82 16.34 -8.27 20.25
C VAL A 82 17.24 -7.13 19.80
N ALA A 83 18.39 -6.98 20.47
CA ALA A 83 19.46 -6.13 19.96
C ALA A 83 20.10 -6.82 18.74
N THR A 84 20.36 -6.04 17.68
CA THR A 84 20.87 -6.56 16.41
C THR A 84 22.36 -6.37 16.27
N HIS A 85 22.88 -5.17 16.56
CA HIS A 85 24.31 -4.81 16.42
C HIS A 85 24.70 -3.53 17.13
N VAL A 86 26.01 -3.40 17.42
CA VAL A 86 26.59 -2.17 17.95
C VAL A 86 26.49 -1.07 16.89
N ALA A 87 25.96 0.08 17.29
CA ALA A 87 25.88 1.23 16.41
C ALA A 87 27.29 1.78 16.14
N ARG A 88 27.52 2.26 14.92
CA ARG A 88 28.67 3.12 14.62
C ARG A 88 28.34 4.58 14.89
N ARG A 89 29.37 5.40 15.07
CA ARG A 89 29.18 6.86 15.14
C ARG A 89 28.79 7.44 13.76
N PRO A 90 28.08 8.58 13.71
CA PRO A 90 27.86 9.30 12.46
C PRO A 90 29.16 9.79 11.83
N PHE A 91 29.13 10.06 10.52
CA PHE A 91 30.23 10.75 9.83
C PHE A 91 30.64 12.06 10.56
N PRO A 92 31.94 12.36 10.72
CA PRO A 92 33.12 11.69 10.13
C PRO A 92 33.73 10.56 10.98
N ASN A 93 33.08 10.13 12.06
CA ASN A 93 33.64 9.17 13.02
C ASN A 93 33.14 7.73 12.79
N GLN A 94 32.62 7.42 11.60
CA GLN A 94 31.97 6.14 11.26
C GLN A 94 32.85 4.89 11.40
N ALA A 95 34.18 5.06 11.50
CA ALA A 95 35.10 3.96 11.75
C ALA A 95 35.06 3.46 13.21
N GLU A 96 34.45 4.24 14.10
CA GLU A 96 34.35 3.96 15.53
C GLU A 96 32.94 3.46 15.90
N GLN A 97 32.88 2.55 16.87
CA GLN A 97 31.63 2.18 17.54
C GLN A 97 31.12 3.35 18.39
N ASP A 98 29.80 3.48 18.50
CA ASP A 98 29.14 4.45 19.35
C ASP A 98 29.15 3.96 20.80
N GLN A 99 30.33 4.14 21.41
CA GLN A 99 30.59 3.87 22.82
C GLN A 99 31.25 5.09 23.48
N ALA A 100 31.11 5.22 24.80
CA ALA A 100 31.76 6.28 25.58
C ALA A 100 32.06 5.82 26.99
N ALA A 101 33.22 6.19 27.53
CA ALA A 101 33.50 6.04 28.96
C ALA A 101 32.45 6.76 29.82
N THR A 102 32.08 6.15 30.94
CA THR A 102 31.27 6.73 32.01
C THR A 102 32.12 6.91 33.27
N ALA A 103 31.54 7.39 34.37
CA ALA A 103 32.29 7.63 35.60
C ALA A 103 32.85 6.33 36.23
N SER A 104 32.20 5.19 35.99
CA SER A 104 32.58 3.89 36.56
C SER A 104 32.64 2.75 35.52
N GLY A 105 32.45 3.04 34.24
CA GLY A 105 32.37 2.00 33.22
C GLY A 105 32.30 2.54 31.80
N VAL A 106 31.49 1.90 30.96
CA VAL A 106 31.29 2.26 29.55
C VAL A 106 29.82 2.18 29.16
N ARG A 107 29.41 3.07 28.26
CA ARG A 107 28.10 3.04 27.60
C ARG A 107 28.26 2.58 26.17
N ILE A 108 27.43 1.65 25.74
CA ILE A 108 27.41 1.10 24.38
C ILE A 108 26.02 1.29 23.78
N ARG A 109 25.95 1.77 22.54
CA ARG A 109 24.69 1.87 21.79
C ARG A 109 24.46 0.67 20.89
N LEU A 110 23.26 0.12 20.95
CA LEU A 110 22.85 -1.07 20.21
C LEU A 110 21.57 -0.82 19.41
N TRP A 111 21.57 -1.19 18.14
CA TRP A 111 20.38 -1.19 17.30
C TRP A 111 19.43 -2.32 17.67
N LEU A 112 18.14 -2.13 17.41
CA LEU A 112 17.08 -3.10 17.68
C LEU A 112 16.47 -3.66 16.39
N ALA A 113 15.94 -4.87 16.47
CA ALA A 113 15.22 -5.49 15.35
C ALA A 113 13.87 -4.79 15.04
N ALA A 114 13.32 -4.04 15.98
CA ALA A 114 12.07 -3.30 15.84
C ALA A 114 12.06 -2.06 16.75
N ASN A 115 11.15 -1.14 16.48
CA ASN A 115 11.01 0.07 17.28
C ASN A 115 10.37 -0.17 18.66
N ILE A 116 10.83 0.59 19.64
CA ILE A 116 10.15 0.91 20.89
C ILE A 116 9.47 2.27 20.71
N TYR A 117 8.21 2.36 21.13
CA TYR A 117 7.37 3.54 20.93
C TYR A 117 7.24 4.38 22.19
N GLU A 118 6.77 5.61 22.02
CA GLU A 118 6.34 6.46 23.12
C GLU A 118 5.30 5.72 23.98
N GLY A 119 5.52 5.68 25.29
CA GLY A 119 4.62 5.01 26.25
C GLY A 119 4.78 3.50 26.36
N ASP A 120 5.66 2.86 25.59
CA ASP A 120 6.05 1.46 25.83
C ASP A 120 6.71 1.31 27.21
N THR A 121 6.39 0.23 27.92
CA THR A 121 7.17 -0.19 29.10
C THR A 121 8.05 -1.38 28.73
N VAL A 122 9.29 -1.38 29.20
CA VAL A 122 10.32 -2.30 28.68
C VAL A 122 11.13 -2.92 29.81
N VAL A 123 11.37 -4.22 29.69
CA VAL A 123 12.23 -5.00 30.57
C VAL A 123 13.28 -5.71 29.72
N ALA A 124 14.56 -5.52 30.06
CA ALA A 124 15.67 -6.14 29.36
C ALA A 124 16.20 -7.38 30.10
N THR A 125 16.69 -8.34 29.31
CA THR A 125 17.50 -9.46 29.77
C THR A 125 18.77 -9.49 28.95
N VAL A 126 19.91 -9.52 29.63
CA VAL A 126 21.26 -9.58 29.09
C VAL A 126 21.88 -10.90 29.52
N ARG A 127 22.31 -11.70 28.56
CA ARG A 127 22.98 -12.99 28.81
C ARG A 127 24.38 -12.75 29.37
N ALA A 128 24.81 -13.63 30.28
CA ALA A 128 26.21 -13.64 30.72
C ALA A 128 27.14 -13.86 29.52
N GLY A 129 28.24 -13.09 29.45
CA GLY A 129 29.18 -13.11 28.34
C GLY A 129 28.73 -12.37 27.07
N ALA A 130 27.62 -11.63 27.09
CA ALA A 130 27.18 -10.82 25.96
C ALA A 130 28.21 -9.74 25.55
N PHE A 131 29.05 -9.29 26.49
CA PHE A 131 30.13 -8.34 26.24
C PHE A 131 31.43 -8.85 26.84
N ARG A 132 32.53 -8.52 26.17
CA ARG A 132 33.88 -8.84 26.60
C ARG A 132 34.76 -7.60 26.56
N ASN A 133 35.35 -7.26 27.69
CA ASN A 133 36.28 -6.13 27.74
C ASN A 133 37.66 -6.56 27.22
N LEU A 134 38.03 -6.14 26.01
CA LEU A 134 39.37 -6.37 25.46
C LEU A 134 40.41 -5.37 25.98
N ALA A 135 39.97 -4.22 26.49
CA ALA A 135 40.82 -3.25 27.15
C ALA A 135 41.00 -3.64 28.64
N GLY A 136 42.01 -4.45 28.94
CA GLY A 136 42.34 -4.86 30.33
C GLY A 136 42.38 -6.37 30.53
N ASN A 137 41.84 -6.85 31.64
CA ASN A 137 41.94 -8.25 32.10
C ASN A 137 41.15 -9.29 31.26
N SER A 138 40.54 -8.91 30.13
CA SER A 138 39.73 -9.82 29.30
C SER A 138 38.57 -10.45 30.09
N GLU A 139 37.67 -9.61 30.60
CA GLU A 139 36.55 -10.01 31.47
C GLU A 139 35.22 -9.99 30.72
N ASP A 140 34.35 -10.95 31.03
CA ASP A 140 33.03 -11.12 30.42
C ASP A 140 31.95 -10.44 31.28
N SER A 141 30.91 -9.92 30.64
CA SER A 141 29.77 -9.30 31.34
C SER A 141 28.99 -10.32 32.15
N LEU A 142 28.47 -9.88 33.31
CA LEU A 142 27.54 -10.69 34.09
C LEU A 142 26.18 -10.74 33.41
N GLY A 143 25.48 -11.87 33.58
CA GLY A 143 24.09 -11.98 33.14
C GLY A 143 23.18 -11.18 34.06
N ALA A 144 22.17 -10.52 33.49
CA ALA A 144 21.19 -9.74 34.20
C ALA A 144 19.81 -9.91 33.57
N SER A 145 18.77 -10.04 34.38
CA SER A 145 17.38 -10.20 33.94
C SER A 145 16.48 -9.24 34.69
N GLU A 146 15.30 -8.99 34.15
CA GLU A 146 14.32 -8.07 34.75
C GLU A 146 14.87 -6.64 34.92
N ILE A 147 15.81 -6.23 34.08
CA ILE A 147 16.38 -4.88 34.11
C ILE A 147 15.29 -3.92 33.63
N ALA A 148 14.86 -3.03 34.50
CA ALA A 148 13.95 -1.96 34.12
C ALA A 148 14.64 -1.03 33.12
N VAL A 149 14.01 -0.82 31.97
CA VAL A 149 14.53 0.06 30.93
C VAL A 149 13.85 1.41 31.02
N THR A 150 14.64 2.48 31.04
CA THR A 150 14.12 3.84 30.95
C THR A 150 13.77 4.14 29.49
N ASN A 151 12.49 4.29 29.17
CA ASN A 151 12.05 4.64 27.81
C ASN A 151 11.89 6.16 27.68
N GLU A 152 12.80 6.82 26.96
CA GLU A 152 12.72 8.24 26.62
C GLU A 152 12.30 8.46 25.15
N ALA A 153 11.89 7.42 24.44
CA ALA A 153 11.50 7.55 23.04
C ALA A 153 10.26 8.45 22.88
N SER A 154 10.30 9.32 21.87
CA SER A 154 9.14 10.12 21.42
C SER A 154 8.53 9.59 20.10
N LEU A 155 8.99 8.42 19.65
CA LEU A 155 8.54 7.84 18.41
C LEU A 155 7.05 7.43 18.53
N PRO A 156 6.13 8.03 17.76
CA PRO A 156 4.73 7.63 17.80
C PRO A 156 4.54 6.23 17.21
N TYR A 157 3.49 5.56 17.68
CA TYR A 157 3.04 4.30 17.09
C TYR A 157 2.72 4.45 15.60
N PRO A 158 2.95 3.39 14.80
CA PRO A 158 2.71 3.43 13.37
C PRO A 158 1.22 3.49 13.06
N ARG A 159 0.84 4.37 12.13
CA ARG A 159 -0.56 4.47 11.68
C ARG A 159 -0.95 3.27 10.81
N VAL A 160 -2.20 2.84 10.93
CA VAL A 160 -2.84 1.96 9.96
C VAL A 160 -2.95 2.68 8.62
N THR A 161 -2.71 1.96 7.52
CA THR A 161 -3.08 2.40 6.18
C THR A 161 -4.37 1.68 5.78
N ALA A 162 -5.47 2.41 5.56
CA ALA A 162 -6.74 1.81 5.14
C ALA A 162 -7.52 2.70 4.15
N LYS A 163 -8.21 2.05 3.21
CA LYS A 163 -9.12 2.66 2.22
C LYS A 163 -10.27 1.73 1.88
N LEU A 164 -11.36 2.30 1.36
CA LEU A 164 -12.45 1.53 0.77
C LEU A 164 -11.94 0.70 -0.43
N ASP A 165 -12.31 -0.57 -0.46
CA ASP A 165 -12.17 -1.43 -1.64
C ASP A 165 -13.41 -1.22 -2.52
N GLU A 166 -13.27 -0.41 -3.57
CA GLU A 166 -14.37 0.08 -4.42
C GLU A 166 -14.96 -1.01 -5.34
N PHE A 167 -14.26 -2.14 -5.49
CA PHE A 167 -14.75 -3.30 -6.22
C PHE A 167 -15.50 -4.29 -5.34
N ALA A 168 -14.96 -4.63 -4.17
CA ALA A 168 -15.52 -5.64 -3.28
C ALA A 168 -16.70 -5.13 -2.43
N GLY A 169 -16.79 -3.81 -2.25
CA GLY A 169 -17.83 -3.14 -1.48
C GLY A 169 -18.59 -2.07 -2.26
N VAL A 170 -19.65 -1.55 -1.63
CA VAL A 170 -20.39 -0.38 -2.13
C VAL A 170 -19.66 0.91 -1.81
N VAL A 171 -19.87 1.94 -2.62
CA VAL A 171 -19.26 3.27 -2.47
C VAL A 171 -20.32 4.36 -2.23
N SER A 172 -19.90 5.54 -1.79
CA SER A 172 -20.80 6.67 -1.58
C SER A 172 -21.63 6.97 -2.84
N GLY A 173 -22.92 7.17 -2.63
CA GLY A 173 -23.92 7.42 -3.67
C GLY A 173 -24.48 6.17 -4.33
N ASP A 174 -24.06 4.97 -3.93
CA ASP A 174 -24.70 3.73 -4.37
C ASP A 174 -26.10 3.56 -3.78
N ARG A 175 -26.96 2.91 -4.57
CA ARG A 175 -28.25 2.38 -4.14
C ARG A 175 -28.12 0.91 -3.82
N VAL A 176 -28.63 0.50 -2.66
CA VAL A 176 -28.60 -0.89 -2.20
C VAL A 176 -30.01 -1.46 -2.14
N ASN A 177 -30.23 -2.62 -2.77
CA ASN A 177 -31.54 -3.26 -2.85
C ASN A 177 -31.59 -4.67 -2.21
N ASP A 178 -30.48 -5.09 -1.61
CA ASP A 178 -30.30 -6.34 -0.88
C ASP A 178 -29.22 -6.11 0.21
N ASP A 179 -28.90 -7.14 0.99
CA ASP A 179 -27.73 -7.16 1.86
C ASP A 179 -26.48 -6.72 1.08
N PHE A 180 -25.72 -5.80 1.66
CA PHE A 180 -24.61 -5.13 0.99
C PHE A 180 -23.31 -5.30 1.77
N ARG A 181 -22.18 -4.98 1.13
CA ARG A 181 -20.85 -5.09 1.75
C ARG A 181 -20.15 -3.75 1.81
N ILE A 182 -19.57 -3.45 2.96
CA ILE A 182 -18.50 -2.46 3.07
C ILE A 182 -17.19 -3.23 3.12
N ALA A 183 -16.28 -2.92 2.20
CA ALA A 183 -15.00 -3.60 2.07
C ALA A 183 -13.87 -2.60 2.25
N VAL A 184 -12.83 -3.00 2.99
CA VAL A 184 -11.69 -2.14 3.34
C VAL A 184 -10.38 -2.86 3.05
N ASN A 185 -9.54 -2.30 2.18
CA ASN A 185 -8.14 -2.70 2.10
C ASN A 185 -7.40 -2.05 3.28
N ALA A 186 -6.81 -2.85 4.16
CA ALA A 186 -6.17 -2.37 5.39
C ALA A 186 -4.86 -3.10 5.68
N VAL A 187 -3.83 -2.34 6.05
CA VAL A 187 -2.48 -2.84 6.38
C VAL A 187 -1.91 -2.04 7.54
N ALA A 188 -1.24 -2.71 8.46
CA ALA A 188 -0.46 -2.09 9.54
C ALA A 188 0.85 -2.83 9.74
N GLY A 189 1.88 -2.13 10.23
CA GLY A 189 3.23 -2.69 10.41
C GLY A 189 3.28 -3.89 11.36
N HIS A 190 2.45 -3.87 12.41
CA HIS A 190 2.31 -4.97 13.38
C HIS A 190 1.04 -5.82 13.16
N GLY A 191 0.37 -5.63 12.03
CA GLY A 191 -0.88 -6.31 11.69
C GLY A 191 -2.14 -5.62 12.23
N ILE A 192 -3.28 -6.01 11.65
CA ILE A 192 -4.61 -5.53 11.99
C ILE A 192 -5.24 -6.47 13.01
N SER A 193 -5.90 -5.90 14.02
CA SER A 193 -6.70 -6.65 14.99
C SER A 193 -8.13 -6.85 14.48
N SER A 194 -8.77 -5.77 14.06
CA SER A 194 -10.12 -5.80 13.50
C SER A 194 -10.45 -4.59 12.63
N VAL A 195 -11.46 -4.76 11.77
CA VAL A 195 -12.20 -3.71 11.09
C VAL A 195 -13.63 -3.75 11.59
N VAL A 196 -14.08 -2.65 12.17
CA VAL A 196 -15.44 -2.48 12.69
C VAL A 196 -16.20 -1.56 11.73
N VAL A 197 -17.30 -2.07 11.17
CA VAL A 197 -18.22 -1.30 10.32
C VAL A 197 -19.49 -1.05 11.08
N THR A 198 -19.94 0.21 11.10
CA THR A 198 -21.21 0.62 11.70
C THR A 198 -22.06 1.33 10.64
N ALA A 199 -23.19 0.71 10.30
CA ALA A 199 -24.19 1.27 9.39
C ALA A 199 -25.36 1.87 10.21
N THR A 200 -25.68 3.14 9.96
CA THR A 200 -26.71 3.89 10.68
C THR A 200 -27.74 4.44 9.71
N GLY A 201 -29.01 4.09 9.91
CA GLY A 201 -30.11 4.53 9.07
C GLY A 201 -30.58 5.92 9.45
N GLY A 202 -30.66 6.83 8.49
CA GLY A 202 -30.92 8.25 8.73
C GLY A 202 -32.19 8.52 9.55
N THR A 203 -33.36 8.19 9.01
CA THR A 203 -34.64 8.38 9.72
C THR A 203 -35.19 7.11 10.37
N SER A 204 -34.63 5.94 10.08
CA SER A 204 -35.09 4.68 10.67
C SER A 204 -34.59 4.48 12.09
N GLY A 205 -33.52 5.17 12.51
CA GLY A 205 -32.87 4.97 13.80
C GLY A 205 -32.25 3.57 13.98
N HIS A 206 -32.25 2.75 12.92
CA HIS A 206 -31.66 1.42 12.93
C HIS A 206 -30.14 1.56 12.81
N GLN A 207 -29.42 0.78 13.61
CA GLN A 207 -27.97 0.71 13.59
C GLN A 207 -27.55 -0.75 13.56
N GLN A 208 -26.56 -1.05 12.72
CA GLN A 208 -25.96 -2.37 12.60
C GLN A 208 -24.45 -2.23 12.70
N THR A 209 -23.83 -3.02 13.57
CA THR A 209 -22.36 -3.11 13.69
C THR A 209 -21.90 -4.51 13.30
N VAL A 210 -20.80 -4.57 12.55
CA VAL A 210 -20.17 -5.80 12.07
C VAL A 210 -18.67 -5.69 12.34
N ILE A 211 -18.08 -6.75 12.89
CA ILE A 211 -16.66 -6.83 13.21
C ILE A 211 -16.02 -7.90 12.34
N VAL A 212 -14.93 -7.55 11.66
CA VAL A 212 -14.19 -8.43 10.75
C VAL A 212 -12.75 -8.50 11.23
N THR A 213 -12.25 -9.70 11.49
CA THR A 213 -10.89 -9.93 12.05
C THR A 213 -9.92 -10.54 11.05
N SER A 214 -10.38 -10.90 9.85
CA SER A 214 -9.55 -11.48 8.80
C SER A 214 -10.04 -11.03 7.43
N PRO A 215 -9.12 -10.78 6.48
CA PRO A 215 -9.51 -10.38 5.14
C PRO A 215 -9.97 -11.58 4.31
N THR A 216 -10.77 -11.30 3.29
CA THR A 216 -11.22 -12.24 2.26
C THR A 216 -10.65 -11.84 0.91
N GLY A 217 -10.40 -12.84 0.06
CA GLY A 217 -9.88 -12.65 -1.28
C GLY A 217 -10.96 -12.45 -2.34
N ARG A 218 -10.75 -11.51 -3.25
CA ARG A 218 -11.66 -11.22 -4.37
C ARG A 218 -10.91 -11.06 -5.69
N GLN A 219 -11.22 -11.90 -6.67
CA GLN A 219 -10.70 -11.76 -8.02
C GLN A 219 -11.38 -10.59 -8.75
N ARG A 220 -10.57 -9.83 -9.49
CA ARG A 220 -10.99 -8.77 -10.41
C ARG A 220 -11.02 -9.33 -11.83
N PRO A 221 -12.19 -9.44 -12.48
CA PRO A 221 -12.31 -10.07 -13.79
C PRO A 221 -11.46 -9.46 -14.90
N ALA A 222 -11.33 -8.12 -14.96
CA ALA A 222 -10.64 -7.44 -16.06
C ALA A 222 -9.13 -7.65 -16.01
N SER A 223 -8.49 -7.53 -14.84
CA SER A 223 -7.06 -7.81 -14.69
C SER A 223 -6.75 -9.30 -14.51
N GLY A 224 -7.72 -10.09 -14.04
CA GLY A 224 -7.56 -11.49 -13.65
C GLY A 224 -6.88 -11.69 -12.29
N LEU A 225 -6.47 -10.61 -11.62
CA LEU A 225 -5.74 -10.61 -10.35
C LEU A 225 -6.70 -10.61 -9.16
N SER A 226 -6.19 -10.97 -7.98
CA SER A 226 -6.97 -10.94 -6.74
C SER A 226 -6.38 -9.98 -5.71
N ALA A 227 -7.25 -9.38 -4.91
CA ALA A 227 -6.87 -8.55 -3.77
C ALA A 227 -7.64 -8.95 -2.52
N SER A 228 -7.06 -8.62 -1.37
CA SER A 228 -7.62 -8.93 -0.06
C SER A 228 -8.24 -7.70 0.59
N ALA A 229 -9.44 -7.89 1.16
CA ALA A 229 -10.16 -6.85 1.87
C ALA A 229 -10.88 -7.39 3.10
N TYR A 230 -11.06 -6.55 4.12
CA TYR A 230 -11.93 -6.84 5.25
C TYR A 230 -13.37 -6.53 4.83
N GLU A 231 -14.16 -7.57 4.55
CA GLU A 231 -15.53 -7.44 4.04
C GLU A 231 -16.56 -7.60 5.16
N ALA A 232 -17.27 -6.51 5.48
CA ALA A 232 -18.39 -6.51 6.41
C ALA A 232 -19.71 -6.62 5.64
N ALA A 233 -20.43 -7.73 5.79
CA ALA A 233 -21.77 -7.91 5.25
C ALA A 233 -22.83 -7.27 6.18
N VAL A 234 -23.57 -6.30 5.66
CA VAL A 234 -24.58 -5.52 6.39
C VAL A 234 -25.98 -5.92 5.91
N PRO A 235 -26.82 -6.50 6.78
CA PRO A 235 -28.19 -6.83 6.42
C PRO A 235 -29.06 -5.60 6.14
N ILE A 236 -29.86 -5.61 5.07
CA ILE A 236 -30.65 -4.43 4.67
C ILE A 236 -31.98 -4.29 5.44
N ASN A 237 -32.48 -5.39 6.02
CA ASN A 237 -33.87 -5.51 6.50
C ASN A 237 -34.32 -4.41 7.49
N GLY A 238 -33.42 -3.90 8.34
CA GLY A 238 -33.72 -2.85 9.33
C GLY A 238 -33.75 -1.42 8.80
N PHE A 239 -33.30 -1.18 7.56
CA PHE A 239 -33.29 0.15 6.95
C PHE A 239 -34.60 0.46 6.22
N GLN A 240 -35.00 1.74 6.18
CA GLN A 240 -36.25 2.18 5.54
C GLN A 240 -36.02 2.53 4.05
N GLN A 241 -36.98 2.16 3.20
CA GLN A 241 -36.98 2.50 1.77
C GLN A 241 -36.84 4.02 1.55
N GLY A 242 -36.00 4.42 0.60
CA GLY A 242 -35.76 5.81 0.21
C GLY A 242 -34.97 6.63 1.24
N LYS A 243 -34.39 6.00 2.26
CA LYS A 243 -33.61 6.68 3.31
C LYS A 243 -32.12 6.43 3.15
N LEU A 244 -31.34 7.39 3.62
CA LEU A 244 -29.89 7.26 3.64
C LEU A 244 -29.42 6.25 4.68
N ILE A 245 -28.34 5.55 4.36
CA ILE A 245 -27.58 4.70 5.28
C ILE A 245 -26.16 5.26 5.32
N ASP A 246 -25.73 5.71 6.49
CA ASP A 246 -24.38 6.16 6.75
C ASP A 246 -23.55 5.00 7.30
N CYS A 247 -22.51 4.61 6.58
CA CYS A 247 -21.62 3.52 6.95
C CYS A 247 -20.24 4.08 7.30
N ASP A 248 -19.84 3.90 8.55
CA ASP A 248 -18.50 4.21 9.03
C ASP A 248 -17.68 2.94 9.20
N PHE A 249 -16.39 2.99 8.85
CA PHE A 249 -15.44 1.97 9.26
C PHE A 249 -14.40 2.53 10.23
N THR A 250 -13.94 1.68 11.14
CA THR A 250 -12.80 1.94 12.02
C THR A 250 -11.88 0.73 12.00
N VAL A 251 -10.60 0.95 11.76
CA VAL A 251 -9.57 -0.10 11.67
C VAL A 251 -8.63 0.01 12.85
N TYR A 252 -8.55 -1.07 13.62
CA TYR A 252 -7.75 -1.18 14.83
C TYR A 252 -6.47 -1.99 14.57
N PRO A 253 -5.26 -1.44 14.80
CA PRO A 253 -4.03 -2.20 14.72
C PRO A 253 -3.89 -3.15 15.93
N LYS A 254 -3.09 -4.21 15.80
CA LYS A 254 -2.73 -5.04 16.95
C LYS A 254 -1.87 -4.27 17.95
N VAL A 255 -0.92 -3.46 17.46
CA VAL A 255 -0.02 -2.63 18.26
C VAL A 255 -0.20 -1.19 17.78
N GLY A 256 -0.59 -0.32 18.69
CA GLY A 256 -0.91 1.07 18.38
C GLY A 256 -1.77 1.70 19.47
N ASP A 257 -1.81 3.03 19.44
CA ASP A 257 -2.63 3.87 20.29
C ASP A 257 -3.83 4.47 19.51
N ALA A 258 -4.52 5.44 20.11
CA ALA A 258 -5.64 6.11 19.47
C ALA A 258 -5.26 6.87 18.18
N ASN A 259 -4.01 7.34 18.07
CA ASN A 259 -3.51 8.01 16.87
C ASN A 259 -3.18 7.04 15.74
N SER A 260 -3.03 5.75 16.07
CA SER A 260 -2.72 4.68 15.11
C SER A 260 -3.94 4.20 14.32
N ILE A 261 -5.14 4.43 14.85
CA ILE A 261 -6.42 4.03 14.24
C ILE A 261 -6.72 4.85 12.98
N VAL A 262 -7.31 4.21 11.97
CA VAL A 262 -8.01 4.90 10.88
C VAL A 262 -9.52 4.75 11.07
N SER A 263 -10.24 5.86 11.13
CA SER A 263 -11.70 5.89 11.24
C SER A 263 -12.29 6.88 10.23
N THR A 264 -13.47 6.55 9.70
CA THR A 264 -14.25 7.44 8.83
C THR A 264 -15.33 8.21 9.57
N VAL A 265 -15.48 8.02 10.90
CA VAL A 265 -16.50 8.71 11.68
C VAL A 265 -16.36 10.23 11.50
N GLY A 266 -17.43 10.86 11.03
CA GLY A 266 -17.46 12.31 10.77
C GLY A 266 -16.73 12.77 9.50
N ARG A 267 -16.15 11.87 8.71
CA ARG A 267 -15.43 12.19 7.45
C ARG A 267 -16.39 12.21 6.26
N ALA A 268 -16.97 13.37 5.95
CA ALA A 268 -17.97 13.50 4.89
C ALA A 268 -17.65 14.61 3.88
N ILE A 269 -16.46 15.20 3.93
CA ILE A 269 -16.07 16.25 2.98
C ILE A 269 -15.51 15.64 1.70
N SER A 270 -15.55 16.38 0.58
CA SER A 270 -15.12 15.84 -0.71
C SER A 270 -13.65 15.40 -0.70
N THR A 271 -12.78 16.08 0.06
CA THR A 271 -11.38 15.66 0.19
C THR A 271 -11.21 14.27 0.83
N ASP A 272 -12.08 13.88 1.77
CA ASP A 272 -12.03 12.52 2.34
C ASP A 272 -12.41 11.46 1.31
N GLU A 273 -13.37 11.80 0.45
CA GLU A 273 -13.86 10.91 -0.60
C GLU A 273 -12.87 10.75 -1.75
N ILE A 274 -12.17 11.82 -2.11
CA ILE A 274 -11.03 11.80 -3.03
C ILE A 274 -9.95 10.82 -2.53
N LEU A 275 -9.74 10.76 -1.22
CA LEU A 275 -8.74 9.90 -0.59
C LEU A 275 -9.24 8.46 -0.34
N GLY A 276 -10.53 8.17 -0.54
CA GLY A 276 -11.13 6.86 -0.25
C GLY A 276 -11.25 6.56 1.26
N ARG A 277 -11.36 7.60 2.09
CA ARG A 277 -11.40 7.54 3.57
C ARG A 277 -12.62 8.24 4.16
N ASN A 278 -13.66 8.42 3.35
CA ASN A 278 -14.92 9.02 3.75
C ASN A 278 -15.86 7.98 4.38
N ARG A 279 -16.79 8.48 5.17
CA ARG A 279 -18.05 7.80 5.47
C ARG A 279 -18.76 7.48 4.17
N VAL A 280 -19.20 6.24 4.02
CA VAL A 280 -19.98 5.81 2.86
C VAL A 280 -21.44 6.13 3.11
N THR A 281 -22.02 7.03 2.31
CA THR A 281 -23.46 7.34 2.38
C THR A 281 -24.18 6.69 1.20
N LEU A 282 -25.09 5.78 1.52
CA LEU A 282 -25.87 4.97 0.58
C LEU A 282 -27.33 5.38 0.60
N ILE A 283 -28.09 4.93 -0.40
CA ILE A 283 -29.55 5.03 -0.42
C ILE A 283 -30.15 3.63 -0.34
N CYS A 284 -31.03 3.42 0.64
CA CYS A 284 -31.79 2.18 0.77
C CYS A 284 -32.89 2.11 -0.29
N ASP A 285 -32.73 1.25 -1.28
CA ASP A 285 -33.71 0.94 -2.32
C ASP A 285 -34.14 -0.53 -2.28
N LYS A 286 -34.39 -1.05 -1.07
CA LYS A 286 -34.74 -2.46 -0.82
C LYS A 286 -35.99 -2.97 -1.57
N ASN A 287 -36.84 -2.05 -2.05
CA ASN A 287 -38.03 -2.38 -2.83
C ASN A 287 -37.84 -2.16 -4.35
N ARG A 288 -36.69 -1.65 -4.81
CA ARG A 288 -36.42 -1.30 -6.22
C ARG A 288 -37.45 -0.33 -6.81
N LEU A 289 -37.72 0.76 -6.11
CA LEU A 289 -38.76 1.74 -6.46
C LEU A 289 -38.20 3.12 -6.82
N LEU A 290 -36.87 3.31 -6.81
CA LEU A 290 -36.24 4.62 -7.02
C LEU A 290 -35.56 4.77 -8.38
N ASP A 291 -35.61 3.75 -9.24
CA ASP A 291 -35.10 3.83 -10.60
C ASP A 291 -35.99 4.75 -11.46
N GLU A 292 -35.40 5.83 -11.98
CA GLU A 292 -35.96 6.68 -13.02
C GLU A 292 -35.17 6.44 -14.30
N VAL A 293 -35.65 5.46 -15.08
CA VAL A 293 -34.98 4.99 -16.30
C VAL A 293 -35.37 5.84 -17.51
N ARG A 294 -34.39 6.16 -18.35
CA ARG A 294 -34.59 6.70 -19.70
C ARG A 294 -33.75 5.94 -20.71
N HIS A 295 -34.28 5.81 -21.92
CA HIS A 295 -33.62 5.08 -23.00
C HIS A 295 -33.01 6.03 -24.03
N VAL A 296 -31.77 5.74 -24.44
CA VAL A 296 -31.02 6.49 -25.45
C VAL A 296 -30.63 5.55 -26.59
N ARG A 297 -30.76 6.02 -27.83
CA ARG A 297 -30.42 5.27 -29.06
C ARG A 297 -29.68 6.18 -30.04
N ILE A 298 -29.13 5.58 -31.10
CA ILE A 298 -28.45 6.31 -32.19
C ILE A 298 -29.37 7.40 -32.75
N GLY A 299 -28.80 8.59 -32.97
CA GLY A 299 -29.53 9.75 -33.49
C GLY A 299 -30.34 10.51 -32.43
N GLY A 300 -30.00 10.36 -31.15
CA GLY A 300 -30.59 11.12 -30.06
C GLY A 300 -30.44 12.65 -30.23
N ASP A 301 -31.45 13.39 -29.78
CA ASP A 301 -31.58 14.83 -29.97
C ASP A 301 -31.85 15.56 -28.64
N ASP A 302 -31.14 16.67 -28.41
CA ASP A 302 -31.24 17.46 -27.17
C ASP A 302 -32.56 18.26 -27.07
N GLY A 303 -33.21 18.55 -28.20
CA GLY A 303 -34.40 19.41 -28.25
C GLY A 303 -35.73 18.65 -28.20
N SER A 304 -35.83 17.56 -28.96
CA SER A 304 -37.05 16.79 -29.20
C SER A 304 -37.07 15.44 -28.49
N GLY A 305 -35.91 14.91 -28.07
CA GLY A 305 -35.83 13.63 -27.37
C GLY A 305 -36.45 13.68 -25.98
N ASP A 306 -37.31 12.70 -25.69
CA ASP A 306 -38.03 12.57 -24.41
C ASP A 306 -37.52 11.41 -23.52
N GLY A 307 -36.61 10.58 -24.06
CA GLY A 307 -36.02 9.44 -23.35
C GLY A 307 -36.97 8.24 -23.20
N SER A 308 -38.06 8.22 -23.97
CA SER A 308 -38.93 7.04 -24.12
C SER A 308 -38.26 5.95 -24.96
N GLU A 309 -38.88 4.77 -25.03
CA GLU A 309 -38.41 3.67 -25.89
C GLU A 309 -38.65 3.90 -27.40
N ALA A 310 -39.35 4.98 -27.77
CA ALA A 310 -39.70 5.32 -29.14
C ALA A 310 -38.97 6.59 -29.62
N ALA A 311 -38.86 6.74 -30.94
CA ALA A 311 -38.31 7.96 -31.52
C ALA A 311 -39.26 9.16 -31.32
N PRO A 312 -38.74 10.39 -31.12
CA PRO A 312 -37.33 10.78 -31.13
C PRO A 312 -36.59 10.44 -29.83
N PHE A 313 -35.38 9.90 -29.94
CA PHE A 313 -34.57 9.52 -28.78
C PHE A 313 -33.89 10.73 -28.15
N ALA A 314 -33.67 10.70 -26.84
CA ALA A 314 -32.84 11.70 -26.15
C ALA A 314 -31.35 11.40 -26.33
N THR A 315 -30.49 12.42 -26.18
CA THR A 315 -29.07 12.19 -25.85
C THR A 315 -28.95 11.77 -24.38
N ILE A 316 -27.76 11.33 -23.96
CA ILE A 316 -27.46 11.03 -22.55
C ILE A 316 -27.73 12.27 -21.69
N GLY A 317 -27.23 13.43 -22.10
CA GLY A 317 -27.31 14.65 -21.32
C GLY A 317 -28.74 15.17 -21.20
N ARG A 318 -29.56 15.00 -22.25
CA ARG A 318 -30.99 15.29 -22.21
C ARG A 318 -31.75 14.35 -21.28
N ALA A 319 -31.44 13.06 -21.31
CA ALA A 319 -32.04 12.07 -20.41
C ALA A 319 -31.76 12.44 -18.93
N LEU A 320 -30.51 12.76 -18.59
CA LEU A 320 -30.14 13.21 -17.25
C LEU A 320 -30.86 14.50 -16.84
N GLN A 321 -30.96 15.50 -17.71
CA GLN A 321 -31.72 16.73 -17.44
C GLN A 321 -33.21 16.49 -17.18
N SER A 322 -33.77 15.41 -17.74
CA SER A 322 -35.17 15.01 -17.50
C SER A 322 -35.40 14.29 -16.17
N GLY A 323 -34.34 14.15 -15.35
CA GLY A 323 -34.41 13.55 -14.02
C GLY A 323 -34.02 12.06 -13.97
N ALA A 324 -33.45 11.51 -15.04
CA ALA A 324 -33.01 10.12 -15.05
C ALA A 324 -31.84 9.89 -14.10
N ASN A 325 -31.90 8.83 -13.29
CA ASN A 325 -30.75 8.31 -12.55
C ASN A 325 -30.18 7.02 -13.16
N VAL A 326 -30.88 6.44 -14.14
CA VAL A 326 -30.40 5.36 -15.00
C VAL A 326 -30.65 5.73 -16.45
N VAL A 327 -29.60 5.71 -17.26
CA VAL A 327 -29.65 5.95 -18.71
C VAL A 327 -29.24 4.68 -19.43
N GLU A 328 -30.18 4.06 -20.15
CA GLU A 328 -29.95 2.81 -20.86
C GLU A 328 -29.71 3.02 -22.35
N LEU A 329 -28.51 2.64 -22.78
CA LEU A 329 -28.02 2.81 -24.14
C LEU A 329 -28.30 1.56 -24.98
N GLY A 330 -28.91 1.74 -26.15
CA GLY A 330 -28.96 0.68 -27.16
C GLY A 330 -27.62 0.53 -27.88
N ALA A 331 -27.46 -0.53 -28.69
CA ALA A 331 -26.28 -0.69 -29.53
C ALA A 331 -26.01 0.54 -30.41
N GLY A 332 -24.75 0.94 -30.54
CA GLY A 332 -24.32 2.10 -31.30
C GLY A 332 -23.32 3.00 -30.58
N VAL A 333 -22.99 4.11 -31.25
CA VAL A 333 -22.11 5.18 -30.73
C VAL A 333 -22.96 6.32 -30.21
N HIS A 334 -22.74 6.69 -28.95
CA HIS A 334 -23.48 7.72 -28.24
C HIS A 334 -22.54 8.79 -27.72
N ALA A 335 -22.86 10.05 -28.01
CA ALA A 335 -22.25 11.19 -27.36
C ALA A 335 -22.98 11.51 -26.04
N LEU A 336 -22.28 12.17 -25.13
CA LEU A 336 -22.91 12.73 -23.92
C LEU A 336 -24.00 13.75 -24.28
N GLY A 337 -23.80 14.59 -25.30
CA GLY A 337 -24.73 15.69 -25.62
C GLY A 337 -24.57 16.87 -24.67
N ASN A 338 -25.46 17.86 -24.75
CA ASN A 338 -25.38 19.04 -23.89
C ASN A 338 -26.03 18.80 -22.53
N LEU A 339 -25.29 19.08 -21.44
CA LEU A 339 -25.87 19.25 -20.11
C LEU A 339 -25.96 20.73 -19.73
N ASN A 340 -27.15 21.33 -19.88
CA ASN A 340 -27.31 22.79 -19.77
C ASN A 340 -27.34 23.32 -18.33
N ALA A 341 -27.74 22.50 -17.36
CA ALA A 341 -27.85 22.88 -15.95
C ALA A 341 -27.16 21.85 -15.05
N ARG A 342 -26.54 22.32 -13.96
CA ARG A 342 -25.91 21.44 -12.97
C ARG A 342 -26.98 20.61 -12.24
N ILE A 343 -26.71 19.31 -12.09
CA ILE A 343 -27.54 18.39 -11.30
C ILE A 343 -26.78 18.06 -10.01
N ALA A 344 -27.25 18.62 -8.89
CA ALA A 344 -26.74 18.30 -7.56
C ALA A 344 -27.44 17.04 -7.04
N SER A 345 -26.67 15.98 -6.85
CA SER A 345 -27.19 14.68 -6.43
C SER A 345 -26.18 13.96 -5.55
N LEU A 346 -26.71 13.32 -4.50
CA LEU A 346 -25.92 12.43 -3.65
C LEU A 346 -25.79 11.02 -4.25
N GLU A 347 -26.58 10.68 -5.26
CA GLU A 347 -26.55 9.38 -5.95
C GLU A 347 -25.79 9.43 -7.28
N TRP A 348 -25.27 8.27 -7.69
CA TRP A 348 -24.76 8.09 -9.05
C TRP A 348 -25.88 8.12 -10.08
N ALA A 349 -25.72 8.95 -11.09
CA ALA A 349 -26.39 8.73 -12.37
C ALA A 349 -25.61 7.68 -13.15
N VAL A 350 -26.26 6.57 -13.50
CA VAL A 350 -25.61 5.41 -14.13
C VAL A 350 -25.98 5.36 -15.62
N ILE A 351 -24.97 5.49 -16.48
CA ILE A 351 -25.06 5.26 -17.92
C ILE A 351 -24.62 3.83 -18.17
N ARG A 352 -25.50 2.99 -18.74
CA ARG A 352 -25.21 1.57 -18.99
C ARG A 352 -25.87 1.06 -20.27
N PRO A 353 -25.45 -0.08 -20.83
CA PRO A 353 -26.20 -0.76 -21.88
C PRO A 353 -27.61 -1.14 -21.41
N VAL A 354 -28.56 -1.23 -22.35
CA VAL A 354 -29.80 -1.97 -22.10
C VAL A 354 -29.49 -3.42 -21.72
N ASP A 355 -30.31 -4.00 -20.85
CA ASP A 355 -30.11 -5.37 -20.35
C ASP A 355 -29.91 -6.36 -21.51
N GLY A 356 -28.81 -7.13 -21.44
CA GLY A 356 -28.45 -8.15 -22.43
C GLY A 356 -27.67 -7.65 -23.65
N ALA A 357 -27.43 -6.34 -23.80
CA ALA A 357 -26.54 -5.83 -24.84
C ALA A 357 -25.07 -6.15 -24.53
N ASP A 358 -24.30 -6.44 -25.59
CA ASP A 358 -22.86 -6.65 -25.48
C ASP A 358 -22.15 -5.31 -25.21
N LYS A 359 -21.24 -5.29 -24.23
CA LYS A 359 -20.46 -4.10 -23.83
C LYS A 359 -19.73 -3.47 -25.01
N ASP A 360 -19.27 -4.29 -25.96
CA ASP A 360 -18.50 -3.83 -27.12
C ASP A 360 -19.39 -3.27 -28.24
N SER A 361 -20.71 -3.49 -28.18
CA SER A 361 -21.68 -2.95 -29.12
C SER A 361 -22.25 -1.59 -28.70
N VAL A 362 -22.01 -1.17 -27.45
CA VAL A 362 -22.50 0.09 -26.88
C VAL A 362 -21.31 0.98 -26.53
N ILE A 363 -21.17 2.06 -27.28
CA ILE A 363 -19.98 2.90 -27.25
C ILE A 363 -20.35 4.30 -26.75
N VAL A 364 -19.68 4.75 -25.70
CA VAL A 364 -19.72 6.14 -25.25
C VAL A 364 -18.52 6.87 -25.87
N GLU A 365 -18.82 7.76 -26.82
CA GLU A 365 -17.81 8.61 -27.47
C GLU A 365 -17.67 9.93 -26.70
N ILE A 366 -16.51 10.13 -26.09
CA ILE A 366 -16.13 11.41 -25.50
C ILE A 366 -15.74 12.36 -26.64
N ASN A 367 -16.39 13.52 -26.70
CA ASN A 367 -16.19 14.51 -27.76
C ASN A 367 -16.17 15.95 -27.21
N GLU A 368 -16.31 16.94 -28.09
CA GLU A 368 -16.30 18.37 -27.72
C GLU A 368 -17.43 18.79 -26.76
N LEU A 369 -18.52 18.00 -26.67
CA LEU A 369 -19.59 18.16 -25.69
C LEU A 369 -19.23 17.42 -24.39
N ARG A 370 -18.19 17.92 -23.76
CA ARG A 370 -17.47 17.26 -22.65
C ARG A 370 -18.00 17.55 -21.25
N THR A 371 -18.79 18.59 -21.09
CA THR A 371 -19.24 19.02 -19.76
C THR A 371 -20.35 18.12 -19.26
N TYR A 372 -20.07 17.36 -18.20
CA TYR A 372 -21.04 16.37 -17.72
C TYR A 372 -21.96 16.87 -16.62
N ARG A 373 -21.60 17.96 -15.89
CA ARG A 373 -22.42 18.76 -14.93
C ARG A 373 -23.32 18.02 -13.92
N HIS A 374 -23.19 16.71 -13.79
CA HIS A 374 -23.82 15.89 -12.77
C HIS A 374 -22.83 15.73 -11.62
N GLN A 375 -23.29 15.81 -10.38
CA GLN A 375 -22.39 15.71 -9.23
C GLN A 375 -21.70 14.34 -9.14
N ARG A 376 -22.37 13.27 -9.56
CA ARG A 376 -21.83 11.90 -9.56
C ARG A 376 -22.21 11.16 -10.84
N LEU A 377 -21.29 10.99 -11.78
CA LEU A 377 -21.56 10.28 -13.04
C LEU A 377 -20.83 8.95 -13.10
N ARG A 378 -21.55 7.86 -13.34
CA ARG A 378 -20.98 6.54 -13.58
C ARG A 378 -21.26 6.10 -15.00
N ILE A 379 -20.21 5.75 -15.74
CA ILE A 379 -20.32 5.02 -17.01
C ILE A 379 -19.99 3.57 -16.72
N GLN A 380 -20.91 2.66 -17.03
CA GLN A 380 -20.81 1.27 -16.62
C GLN A 380 -21.06 0.30 -17.77
N GLY A 381 -20.16 -0.68 -17.94
CA GLY A 381 -20.37 -1.79 -18.86
C GLY A 381 -20.38 -1.41 -20.35
N CYS A 382 -19.76 -0.28 -20.71
CA CYS A 382 -19.69 0.21 -22.09
C CYS A 382 -18.26 0.15 -22.62
N ARG A 383 -18.10 0.20 -23.95
CA ARG A 383 -16.85 0.68 -24.56
C ARG A 383 -16.80 2.22 -24.45
N VAL A 384 -15.65 2.78 -24.13
CA VAL A 384 -15.43 4.23 -24.06
C VAL A 384 -14.30 4.62 -25.01
N THR A 385 -14.54 5.60 -25.88
CA THR A 385 -13.58 6.06 -26.90
C THR A 385 -13.45 7.58 -26.93
N LEU A 386 -12.36 8.07 -27.52
CA LEU A 386 -12.15 9.48 -27.81
C LEU A 386 -12.53 9.80 -29.26
N LYS A 387 -13.04 11.01 -29.52
CA LYS A 387 -13.29 11.51 -30.88
C LYS A 387 -12.13 12.31 -31.45
N SER A 388 -11.43 13.04 -30.58
CA SER A 388 -10.41 14.05 -30.93
C SER A 388 -9.50 14.38 -29.73
N SER A 389 -8.46 15.19 -29.92
CA SER A 389 -7.65 15.73 -28.81
C SER A 389 -8.42 16.64 -27.84
N SER A 390 -9.66 17.02 -28.17
CA SER A 390 -10.52 17.83 -27.29
C SER A 390 -11.45 16.97 -26.41
N SER A 391 -11.22 15.65 -26.37
CA SER A 391 -12.08 14.65 -25.73
C SER A 391 -11.63 14.37 -24.31
N TRP A 392 -12.32 14.96 -23.35
CA TRP A 392 -12.22 14.67 -21.92
C TRP A 392 -13.60 14.86 -21.30
N LEU A 393 -13.80 14.52 -20.03
CA LEU A 393 -15.04 14.82 -19.30
C LEU A 393 -14.77 15.93 -18.30
N ASP A 394 -15.52 17.02 -18.42
CA ASP A 394 -15.29 18.25 -17.68
C ASP A 394 -16.29 18.39 -16.54
N GLY A 395 -15.79 18.33 -15.31
CA GLY A 395 -16.58 18.49 -14.11
C GLY A 395 -17.03 19.93 -13.86
N GLU A 396 -16.31 20.94 -14.35
CA GLU A 396 -16.52 22.40 -14.14
C GLU A 396 -16.62 22.91 -12.68
N HIS A 397 -16.81 22.05 -11.68
CA HIS A 397 -17.09 22.42 -10.29
C HIS A 397 -16.48 21.44 -9.28
N GLN A 398 -16.10 21.97 -8.11
CA GLN A 398 -15.68 21.18 -6.95
C GLN A 398 -16.83 20.28 -6.46
N GLY A 399 -16.48 19.07 -6.01
CA GLY A 399 -17.41 18.06 -5.51
C GLY A 399 -18.06 17.19 -6.59
N ASN A 400 -17.60 17.29 -7.84
CA ASN A 400 -18.08 16.43 -8.92
C ASN A 400 -17.16 15.21 -9.07
N HIS A 401 -17.76 14.03 -9.17
CA HIS A 401 -17.09 12.74 -9.22
C HIS A 401 -17.46 12.00 -10.51
N ILE A 402 -16.49 11.29 -11.08
CA ILE A 402 -16.72 10.41 -12.21
C ILE A 402 -16.14 9.01 -11.96
N GLU A 403 -16.89 7.99 -12.36
CA GLU A 403 -16.49 6.59 -12.28
C GLU A 403 -16.71 5.88 -13.63
N PHE A 404 -15.72 5.10 -14.03
CA PHE A 404 -15.82 4.11 -15.09
C PHE A 404 -15.80 2.74 -14.42
N ARG A 405 -16.85 1.93 -14.63
CA ARG A 405 -17.00 0.62 -14.01
C ARG A 405 -17.25 -0.45 -15.06
N ASP A 406 -16.47 -1.53 -15.06
CA ASP A 406 -16.61 -2.63 -16.02
C ASP A 406 -16.51 -2.17 -17.50
N CYS A 407 -15.81 -1.06 -17.75
CA CYS A 407 -15.70 -0.48 -19.09
C CYS A 407 -14.57 -1.10 -19.91
N HIS A 408 -14.72 -1.09 -21.22
CA HIS A 408 -13.62 -1.32 -22.16
C HIS A 408 -13.13 0.04 -22.67
N MET A 409 -11.95 0.45 -22.22
CA MET A 409 -11.30 1.70 -22.61
C MET A 409 -10.57 1.46 -23.93
N ASP A 410 -10.97 2.17 -24.98
CA ASP A 410 -10.37 2.06 -26.31
C ASP A 410 -10.26 3.46 -26.91
N SER A 411 -9.12 4.11 -26.72
CA SER A 411 -8.93 5.52 -27.07
C SER A 411 -9.00 5.79 -28.58
N GLN A 412 -8.90 4.76 -29.42
CA GLN A 412 -8.77 4.87 -30.88
C GLN A 412 -9.75 3.99 -31.68
N TRP A 413 -10.84 3.53 -31.07
CA TRP A 413 -11.82 2.64 -31.74
C TRP A 413 -12.33 3.19 -33.08
N GLY A 414 -12.60 4.50 -33.14
CA GLY A 414 -13.11 5.19 -34.32
C GLY A 414 -12.04 5.61 -35.35
N GLY A 415 -10.77 5.27 -35.11
CA GLY A 415 -9.62 5.69 -35.89
C GLY A 415 -8.58 6.47 -35.06
N PRO A 416 -7.46 6.89 -35.67
CA PRO A 416 -6.38 7.56 -34.96
C PRO A 416 -6.83 8.88 -34.31
N VAL A 417 -6.56 9.02 -33.02
CA VAL A 417 -6.84 10.25 -32.25
C VAL A 417 -5.53 10.77 -31.66
N SER A 418 -5.27 12.07 -31.82
CA SER A 418 -4.15 12.74 -31.15
C SER A 418 -4.41 12.86 -29.64
N THR A 419 -3.36 12.70 -28.84
CA THR A 419 -3.42 12.78 -27.37
C THR A 419 -4.09 14.07 -26.88
N PRO A 420 -5.11 13.99 -25.99
CA PRO A 420 -5.70 15.13 -25.34
C PRO A 420 -4.72 15.89 -24.43
N THR A 421 -5.01 17.17 -24.19
CA THR A 421 -4.19 18.00 -23.31
C THR A 421 -4.37 17.69 -21.82
N VAL A 422 -5.45 16.99 -21.46
CA VAL A 422 -5.85 16.68 -20.08
C VAL A 422 -6.49 15.29 -20.02
N GLY A 423 -6.44 14.65 -18.85
CA GLY A 423 -7.02 13.33 -18.66
C GLY A 423 -8.55 13.28 -18.70
N PRO A 424 -9.15 12.07 -18.68
CA PRO A 424 -10.58 11.86 -18.89
C PRO A 424 -11.47 12.47 -17.79
N GLY A 425 -10.98 12.66 -16.57
CA GLY A 425 -11.73 13.26 -15.45
C GLY A 425 -11.36 14.72 -15.16
N TYR A 426 -11.31 15.56 -16.18
CA TYR A 426 -10.86 16.95 -16.06
C TYR A 426 -11.76 17.77 -15.11
N ARG A 427 -11.15 18.51 -14.17
CA ARG A 427 -11.86 19.33 -13.16
C ARG A 427 -12.89 18.57 -12.32
N SER A 428 -12.70 17.27 -12.16
CA SER A 428 -13.43 16.42 -11.21
C SER A 428 -12.60 16.21 -9.95
N ASP A 429 -13.26 16.15 -8.79
CA ASP A 429 -12.62 15.85 -7.50
C ASP A 429 -11.97 14.46 -7.54
N SER A 430 -12.64 13.47 -8.13
CA SER A 430 -12.10 12.12 -8.33
C SER A 430 -12.47 11.55 -9.70
N CYS A 431 -11.56 10.74 -10.24
CA CYS A 431 -11.77 9.92 -11.43
C CYS A 431 -11.39 8.47 -11.09
N ARG A 432 -12.40 7.59 -11.06
CA ARG A 432 -12.25 6.20 -10.62
C ARG A 432 -12.39 5.25 -11.80
N PHE A 433 -11.50 4.27 -11.87
CA PHE A 433 -11.56 3.16 -12.80
C PHE A 433 -11.67 1.86 -12.00
N VAL A 434 -12.79 1.17 -12.16
CA VAL A 434 -13.08 -0.08 -11.44
C VAL A 434 -13.32 -1.17 -12.47
N ASN A 435 -12.51 -2.22 -12.43
CA ASN A 435 -12.59 -3.39 -13.31
C ASN A 435 -12.62 -3.03 -14.81
N CYS A 436 -11.86 -2.00 -15.20
CA CYS A 436 -11.77 -1.56 -16.59
C CYS A 436 -10.68 -2.31 -17.36
N SER A 437 -10.87 -2.48 -18.67
CA SER A 437 -9.94 -3.20 -19.57
C SER A 437 -9.57 -2.33 -20.78
N GLY A 438 -8.65 -2.79 -21.61
CA GLY A 438 -8.25 -2.14 -22.86
C GLY A 438 -7.01 -1.26 -22.73
N ASP A 439 -6.96 -0.17 -23.49
CA ASP A 439 -5.76 0.66 -23.65
C ASP A 439 -5.63 1.78 -22.61
N LEU A 440 -6.16 1.59 -21.40
CA LEU A 440 -6.16 2.62 -20.33
C LEU A 440 -4.74 3.09 -19.94
N GLY A 441 -3.71 2.27 -20.22
CA GLY A 441 -2.29 2.64 -20.03
C GLY A 441 -1.70 3.50 -21.16
N ALA A 442 -2.41 3.66 -22.28
CA ALA A 442 -1.92 4.39 -23.44
C ALA A 442 -1.83 5.90 -23.17
N GLU A 443 -0.87 6.55 -23.83
CA GLU A 443 -0.65 7.99 -23.73
C GLU A 443 -1.90 8.82 -24.08
N HIS A 444 -2.77 8.29 -24.93
CA HIS A 444 -4.00 8.93 -25.40
C HIS A 444 -5.01 9.23 -24.28
N TRP A 445 -4.95 8.56 -23.13
CA TRP A 445 -5.80 8.93 -22.00
C TRP A 445 -5.24 10.09 -21.18
N ALA A 446 -4.00 10.52 -21.42
CA ALA A 446 -3.38 11.69 -20.80
C ALA A 446 -3.53 11.75 -19.26
N VAL A 447 -3.49 10.60 -18.59
CA VAL A 447 -3.74 10.46 -17.14
C VAL A 447 -2.61 11.10 -16.28
N GLN A 448 -1.54 11.56 -16.92
CA GLN A 448 -0.51 12.41 -16.35
C GLN A 448 -0.91 13.89 -16.18
N SER A 449 -1.93 14.37 -16.92
CA SER A 449 -2.23 15.79 -17.10
C SER A 449 -3.54 16.19 -16.45
N PHE A 450 -3.48 17.21 -15.58
CA PHE A 450 -4.64 17.76 -14.87
C PHE A 450 -4.48 19.29 -14.66
N SER A 451 -5.59 20.02 -14.54
CA SER A 451 -5.60 21.48 -14.29
C SER A 451 -5.27 21.87 -12.84
N SER A 452 -5.41 23.15 -12.51
CA SER A 452 -5.40 23.72 -11.15
C SER A 452 -6.52 23.22 -10.20
N SER A 453 -7.16 22.10 -10.51
CA SER A 453 -8.27 21.49 -9.75
C SER A 453 -7.79 20.20 -9.07
N ARG A 454 -8.32 19.91 -7.88
CA ARG A 454 -8.05 18.65 -7.16
C ARG A 454 -8.56 17.48 -7.98
N ILE A 455 -7.68 16.54 -8.31
CA ILE A 455 -8.06 15.24 -8.88
C ILE A 455 -7.30 14.14 -8.15
N ALA A 456 -8.00 13.07 -7.77
CA ALA A 456 -7.39 11.79 -7.43
C ALA A 456 -7.81 10.72 -8.42
N TYR A 457 -6.83 9.96 -8.89
CA TYR A 457 -7.06 8.76 -9.66
C TYR A 457 -7.06 7.52 -8.74
N SER A 458 -8.07 6.68 -8.95
CA SER A 458 -8.22 5.35 -8.34
C SER A 458 -8.30 4.32 -9.47
N PHE A 459 -7.53 3.25 -9.36
CA PHE A 459 -7.55 2.10 -10.25
C PHE A 459 -7.70 0.84 -9.41
N ASP A 460 -8.81 0.13 -9.58
CA ASP A 460 -9.08 -1.13 -8.89
C ASP A 460 -9.42 -2.20 -9.94
N GLY A 461 -8.62 -3.25 -10.03
CA GLY A 461 -8.88 -4.37 -10.93
C GLY A 461 -8.69 -4.08 -12.41
N CYS A 462 -7.94 -3.04 -12.77
CA CYS A 462 -7.83 -2.59 -14.17
C CYS A 462 -6.72 -3.31 -14.95
N GLU A 463 -6.95 -3.53 -16.24
CA GLU A 463 -5.91 -3.85 -17.21
C GLU A 463 -5.41 -2.55 -17.86
N LEU A 464 -4.11 -2.28 -17.74
CA LEU A 464 -3.44 -1.06 -18.20
C LEU A 464 -2.52 -1.43 -19.37
N VAL A 465 -3.09 -1.72 -20.54
CA VAL A 465 -2.29 -2.06 -21.73
C VAL A 465 -1.63 -0.80 -22.29
N ASP A 466 -0.32 -0.88 -22.57
CA ASP A 466 0.46 0.17 -23.26
C ASP A 466 1.41 -0.50 -24.24
N SER A 467 1.51 0.01 -25.48
CA SER A 467 2.17 -0.71 -26.57
C SER A 467 3.52 -0.16 -27.04
N THR A 468 4.00 1.06 -26.67
CA THR A 468 5.35 1.48 -27.15
C THR A 468 6.12 2.52 -26.34
N THR A 469 5.48 3.45 -25.61
CA THR A 469 6.15 4.63 -25.02
C THR A 469 5.82 4.79 -23.56
N THR A 470 6.81 5.06 -22.70
CA THR A 470 6.57 5.16 -21.26
C THR A 470 5.56 6.25 -20.88
N HIS A 471 4.41 5.85 -20.36
CA HIS A 471 3.37 6.75 -19.86
C HIS A 471 3.46 6.91 -18.33
N SER A 472 3.07 8.09 -17.81
CA SER A 472 3.00 8.33 -16.37
C SER A 472 1.54 8.46 -15.93
N MET A 473 1.19 7.81 -14.82
CA MET A 473 -0.05 8.04 -14.08
C MET A 473 0.33 8.85 -12.86
N ASN A 474 -0.15 10.10 -12.82
CA ASN A 474 0.14 11.05 -11.76
C ASN A 474 -1.06 11.20 -10.83
N ALA A 475 -0.87 11.71 -9.61
CA ALA A 475 -1.96 11.94 -8.65
C ALA A 475 -2.84 10.70 -8.38
N TRP A 476 -2.21 9.52 -8.39
CA TRP A 476 -2.84 8.28 -7.98
C TRP A 476 -2.89 8.20 -6.45
N PHE A 477 -3.95 7.61 -5.92
CA PHE A 477 -4.14 7.41 -4.48
C PHE A 477 -4.51 5.97 -4.12
N HIS A 478 -4.96 5.19 -5.10
CA HIS A 478 -5.40 3.81 -4.93
C HIS A 478 -5.11 3.05 -6.23
N VAL A 479 -4.23 2.05 -6.18
CA VAL A 479 -3.88 1.17 -7.29
C VAL A 479 -3.88 -0.26 -6.76
N VAL A 480 -4.98 -0.99 -6.99
CA VAL A 480 -5.20 -2.31 -6.41
C VAL A 480 -5.56 -3.32 -7.50
N ALA A 481 -4.98 -4.52 -7.44
CA ALA A 481 -5.31 -5.61 -8.38
C ALA A 481 -5.18 -5.22 -9.85
N CYS A 482 -4.29 -4.28 -10.20
CA CYS A 482 -4.10 -3.80 -11.56
C CYS A 482 -3.00 -4.58 -12.28
N LYS A 483 -3.21 -4.82 -13.58
CA LYS A 483 -2.27 -5.54 -14.44
C LYS A 483 -1.76 -4.64 -15.55
N SER A 484 -0.46 -4.72 -15.85
CA SER A 484 0.12 -4.16 -17.06
C SER A 484 1.21 -5.08 -17.61
N ILE A 485 1.23 -5.21 -18.93
CA ILE A 485 2.39 -5.65 -19.70
C ILE A 485 2.77 -4.44 -20.55
N GLY A 486 3.87 -3.77 -20.22
CA GLY A 486 4.27 -2.56 -20.92
C GLY A 486 4.88 -1.48 -20.02
N GLN A 487 4.73 -0.22 -20.42
CA GLN A 487 5.55 0.89 -19.90
C GLN A 487 4.78 1.88 -19.02
N ASN A 488 3.92 1.38 -18.14
CA ASN A 488 3.21 2.23 -17.18
C ASN A 488 4.09 2.60 -15.97
N SER A 489 4.14 3.89 -15.66
CA SER A 489 4.84 4.41 -14.48
C SER A 489 3.90 5.21 -13.59
N PHE A 490 4.04 5.09 -12.28
CA PHE A 490 3.19 5.70 -11.27
C PHE A 490 4.02 6.69 -10.47
N ARG A 491 3.59 7.95 -10.46
CA ARG A 491 4.31 9.02 -9.78
C ARG A 491 3.36 9.77 -8.87
N ALA A 492 3.71 9.82 -7.60
CA ALA A 492 2.85 10.43 -6.61
C ALA A 492 2.63 11.94 -6.87
N ASN A 493 3.57 12.64 -7.54
CA ASN A 493 3.41 13.96 -8.19
C ASN A 493 4.74 14.40 -8.81
N SER A 494 4.81 14.76 -10.09
CA SER A 494 6.07 15.21 -10.72
C SER A 494 6.04 16.64 -11.27
N VAL A 495 5.21 17.54 -10.72
CA VAL A 495 5.16 18.91 -11.24
C VAL A 495 5.13 19.94 -10.11
N ALA A 496 6.29 20.54 -9.87
CA ALA A 496 6.53 21.64 -8.93
C ALA A 496 5.64 22.88 -9.20
N SER A 497 4.99 22.98 -10.36
CA SER A 497 4.12 24.10 -10.73
C SER A 497 2.68 24.04 -10.17
N PHE A 498 2.27 22.94 -9.52
CA PHE A 498 0.86 22.72 -9.13
C PHE A 498 0.64 22.40 -7.64
N ALA A 499 1.60 22.74 -6.79
CA ALA A 499 1.67 22.35 -5.38
C ALA A 499 0.46 22.76 -4.49
N SER A 500 -0.47 23.61 -4.97
CA SER A 500 -1.63 24.05 -4.17
C SER A 500 -2.92 23.25 -4.37
N SER A 501 -3.01 22.34 -5.34
CA SER A 501 -4.28 21.68 -5.71
C SER A 501 -4.31 20.17 -5.64
N VAL A 502 -3.23 19.44 -5.39
CA VAL A 502 -3.30 17.98 -5.18
C VAL A 502 -3.33 17.69 -3.67
N PRO A 503 -4.20 16.80 -3.16
CA PRO A 503 -4.13 16.39 -1.76
C PRO A 503 -2.75 15.83 -1.41
N GLU A 504 -2.37 15.97 -0.14
CA GLU A 504 -1.16 15.32 0.37
C GLU A 504 -1.26 13.80 0.18
N GLN A 505 -0.13 13.18 -0.15
CA GLN A 505 -0.02 11.74 -0.30
C GLN A 505 0.04 11.06 1.08
N ASP A 506 -1.07 11.17 1.83
CA ASP A 506 -1.32 10.45 3.08
C ASP A 506 -2.11 9.17 2.80
N GLY A 507 -1.42 8.08 3.07
CA GLY A 507 -1.77 6.67 2.96
C GLY A 507 -2.54 6.29 1.75
N VAL A 508 -1.84 6.48 0.65
CA VAL A 508 -1.98 5.76 -0.60
C VAL A 508 -1.84 4.26 -0.45
N PHE A 509 -2.47 3.55 -1.39
CA PHE A 509 -2.41 2.10 -1.51
C PHE A 509 -1.93 1.73 -2.90
N PHE A 510 -0.90 0.88 -2.96
CA PHE A 510 -0.37 0.30 -4.19
C PHE A 510 -0.18 -1.19 -3.95
N ALA A 511 -1.22 -2.00 -4.17
CA ALA A 511 -1.23 -3.37 -3.69
C ALA A 511 -1.78 -4.40 -4.68
N TRP A 512 -1.24 -5.61 -4.61
CA TRP A 512 -1.61 -6.72 -5.45
C TRP A 512 -1.60 -6.35 -6.94
N ASN A 513 -0.58 -5.63 -7.41
CA ASN A 513 -0.48 -5.30 -8.83
C ASN A 513 0.51 -6.22 -9.55
N GLN A 514 0.29 -6.47 -10.84
CA GLN A 514 1.24 -7.14 -11.71
C GLN A 514 1.69 -6.19 -12.82
N PHE A 515 2.91 -5.69 -12.73
CA PHE A 515 3.51 -4.82 -13.75
C PHE A 515 4.74 -5.48 -14.33
N THR A 516 4.60 -5.97 -15.56
CA THR A 516 5.61 -6.77 -16.25
C THR A 516 6.03 -6.11 -17.56
N ASP A 517 7.19 -6.53 -18.05
CA ASP A 517 7.79 -6.06 -19.29
C ASP A 517 8.05 -4.54 -19.33
N PHE A 518 8.49 -3.96 -18.21
CA PHE A 518 8.82 -2.55 -18.16
C PHE A 518 10.20 -2.27 -18.78
N ARG A 519 10.19 -1.71 -20.00
CA ARG A 519 11.38 -1.51 -20.85
C ARG A 519 12.00 -0.10 -20.80
N SER A 520 11.52 0.79 -19.93
CA SER A 520 12.06 2.16 -19.90
C SER A 520 13.43 2.22 -19.23
N SER A 521 14.46 2.66 -19.98
CA SER A 521 15.83 2.72 -19.46
C SER A 521 16.06 3.78 -18.38
N GLY A 522 15.28 4.87 -18.41
CA GLY A 522 15.45 6.03 -17.52
C GLY A 522 14.30 6.29 -16.56
N ARG A 523 13.26 5.44 -16.54
CA ARG A 523 12.08 5.62 -15.66
C ARG A 523 11.93 4.46 -14.68
N LYS A 524 11.09 4.68 -13.69
CA LYS A 524 10.76 3.78 -12.58
C LYS A 524 9.28 3.40 -12.73
N ILE A 525 8.89 2.20 -12.31
CA ILE A 525 7.47 1.79 -12.29
C ILE A 525 6.75 2.56 -11.17
N LEU A 526 7.36 2.68 -9.99
CA LEU A 526 6.77 3.38 -8.85
C LEU A 526 7.73 4.42 -8.26
N THR A 527 7.20 5.63 -8.06
CA THR A 527 7.89 6.74 -7.40
C THR A 527 7.01 7.39 -6.33
N LEU A 528 7.54 7.49 -5.11
CA LEU A 528 6.93 8.18 -3.97
C LEU A 528 8.03 8.96 -3.21
N GLY A 529 7.72 10.13 -2.64
CA GLY A 529 8.71 10.87 -1.83
C GLY A 529 9.83 11.58 -2.60
N GLU A 530 9.75 11.70 -3.92
CA GLU A 530 10.83 12.26 -4.74
C GLU A 530 10.68 13.74 -5.14
N THR A 531 9.58 14.40 -4.80
CA THR A 531 9.32 15.80 -5.19
C THR A 531 9.33 16.69 -3.96
N ALA A 532 10.19 17.71 -3.90
CA ALA A 532 10.32 18.60 -2.74
C ALA A 532 9.00 19.29 -2.34
N GLY A 533 8.82 19.49 -1.03
CA GLY A 533 7.67 20.21 -0.47
C GLY A 533 6.38 19.40 -0.40
N GLN A 534 6.45 18.09 -0.64
CA GLN A 534 5.32 17.18 -0.58
C GLN A 534 5.67 16.01 0.34
N PRO A 535 5.49 16.15 1.66
CA PRO A 535 5.66 15.04 2.58
C PRO A 535 4.76 13.86 2.18
N ASN A 536 5.28 12.64 2.41
CA ASN A 536 4.54 11.42 2.10
C ASN A 536 4.42 10.62 3.39
N HIS A 537 3.20 10.29 3.77
CA HIS A 537 2.93 9.61 5.02
C HIS A 537 2.07 8.39 4.77
N ASN A 538 2.28 7.34 5.57
CA ASN A 538 1.32 6.26 5.74
C ASN A 538 1.06 5.37 4.49
N ALA A 539 2.00 5.20 3.57
CA ALA A 539 1.80 4.42 2.34
C ALA A 539 1.87 2.90 2.55
N ALA A 540 1.03 2.15 1.83
CA ALA A 540 1.08 0.68 1.76
C ALA A 540 1.40 0.20 0.34
N ILE A 541 2.52 -0.53 0.22
CA ILE A 541 3.02 -1.16 -1.00
C ILE A 541 3.09 -2.66 -0.74
N VAL A 542 2.09 -3.41 -1.19
CA VAL A 542 1.85 -4.78 -0.70
C VAL A 542 1.56 -5.78 -1.81
N GLY A 543 2.17 -6.97 -1.79
CA GLY A 543 1.72 -8.07 -2.66
C GLY A 543 1.97 -7.85 -4.16
N ASN A 544 2.80 -6.89 -4.55
CA ASN A 544 3.00 -6.56 -5.97
C ASN A 544 4.01 -7.49 -6.64
N VAL A 545 3.88 -7.69 -7.95
CA VAL A 545 4.88 -8.26 -8.85
C VAL A 545 5.29 -7.17 -9.84
N ILE A 546 6.57 -6.77 -9.80
CA ILE A 546 7.15 -5.75 -10.67
C ILE A 546 8.36 -6.34 -11.39
N GLU A 547 8.37 -6.28 -12.72
CA GLU A 547 9.49 -6.72 -13.56
C GLU A 547 9.97 -5.56 -14.43
N LYS A 548 11.29 -5.36 -14.39
CA LYS A 548 11.99 -4.44 -15.27
C LYS A 548 12.97 -5.18 -16.18
N THR A 549 13.01 -4.80 -17.45
CA THR A 549 13.75 -5.53 -18.50
C THR A 549 14.82 -4.68 -19.23
N ALA A 550 14.99 -3.41 -18.86
CA ALA A 550 15.92 -2.52 -19.55
C ALA A 550 16.46 -1.36 -18.69
N GLY A 551 17.68 -0.92 -19.05
CA GLY A 551 18.41 0.19 -18.40
C GLY A 551 18.81 -0.11 -16.96
N THR A 552 19.38 0.89 -16.28
CA THR A 552 19.96 0.74 -14.94
C THR A 552 19.27 1.60 -13.89
N SER A 553 18.15 2.24 -14.24
CA SER A 553 17.31 2.98 -13.28
C SER A 553 16.53 1.98 -12.40
N PRO A 554 16.31 2.28 -11.11
CA PRO A 554 15.58 1.38 -10.23
C PRO A 554 14.18 1.06 -10.76
N ALA A 555 13.68 -0.13 -10.43
CA ALA A 555 12.29 -0.51 -10.71
C ALA A 555 11.31 0.31 -9.83
N MET A 556 11.68 0.55 -8.58
CA MET A 556 10.92 1.33 -7.61
C MET A 556 11.83 2.28 -6.83
N ALA A 557 11.34 3.48 -6.53
CA ALA A 557 12.01 4.36 -5.59
C ALA A 557 11.03 5.07 -4.65
N ILE A 558 11.30 4.98 -3.35
CA ILE A 558 10.52 5.62 -2.29
C ILE A 558 11.47 6.43 -1.43
N ALA A 559 11.30 7.75 -1.42
CA ALA A 559 12.29 8.68 -0.87
C ALA A 559 13.70 8.31 -1.36
N GLY A 560 13.84 8.05 -2.67
CA GLY A 560 15.05 7.54 -3.29
C GLY A 560 15.96 8.65 -3.82
N ASP A 561 16.31 8.58 -5.10
CA ASP A 561 17.39 9.36 -5.73
C ASP A 561 16.87 10.69 -6.34
N GLY A 562 17.56 11.80 -6.05
CA GLY A 562 17.37 13.13 -6.64
C GLY A 562 17.74 14.27 -5.67
N THR A 563 18.22 15.41 -6.17
CA THR A 563 18.70 16.54 -5.34
C THR A 563 17.63 17.15 -4.40
N GLU A 564 16.38 16.79 -4.61
CA GLU A 564 15.18 17.27 -3.90
C GLU A 564 14.51 16.17 -3.05
N THR A 565 14.85 14.89 -3.23
CA THR A 565 14.24 13.75 -2.50
C THR A 565 14.75 13.67 -1.05
N SER A 566 15.93 14.25 -0.80
CA SER A 566 16.51 14.53 0.51
C SER A 566 16.04 15.89 1.04
N SER A 567 14.77 16.28 0.86
CA SER A 567 14.24 17.57 1.35
C SER A 567 12.91 17.49 2.13
N GLN A 568 12.43 16.30 2.49
CA GLN A 568 11.15 16.16 3.20
C GLN A 568 11.03 14.85 3.98
N PRO A 569 10.21 14.80 5.05
CA PRO A 569 9.91 13.55 5.76
C PRO A 569 9.18 12.52 4.88
N THR A 570 9.42 11.24 5.13
CA THR A 570 8.66 10.14 4.51
C THR A 570 8.53 9.03 5.52
N ASN A 571 7.38 8.94 6.18
CA ASN A 571 7.18 8.11 7.37
C ASN A 571 6.01 7.13 7.17
N ASP A 572 5.95 6.10 8.02
CA ASP A 572 4.86 5.11 8.08
C ASP A 572 4.70 4.32 6.77
N ILE A 573 5.82 3.90 6.15
CA ILE A 573 5.84 3.16 4.89
C ILE A 573 5.81 1.65 5.16
N LYS A 574 4.88 0.93 4.51
CA LYS A 574 4.78 -0.53 4.58
C LYS A 574 5.11 -1.13 3.22
N LEU A 575 6.22 -1.86 3.15
CA LEU A 575 6.67 -2.65 2.00
C LEU A 575 6.55 -4.12 2.38
N ILE A 576 5.48 -4.78 1.94
CA ILE A 576 5.18 -6.14 2.42
C ILE A 576 4.90 -7.09 1.26
N ALA A 577 5.55 -8.26 1.26
CA ALA A 577 5.29 -9.33 0.31
C ALA A 577 5.36 -8.88 -1.17
N ASN A 578 6.29 -8.01 -1.54
CA ASN A 578 6.48 -7.61 -2.93
C ASN A 578 7.54 -8.49 -3.62
N THR A 579 7.33 -8.80 -4.89
CA THR A 579 8.34 -9.38 -5.79
C THR A 579 8.76 -8.31 -6.80
N ILE A 580 10.03 -7.92 -6.78
CA ILE A 580 10.58 -6.89 -7.67
C ILE A 580 11.84 -7.43 -8.34
N ALA A 581 11.74 -7.74 -9.63
CA ALA A 581 12.76 -8.41 -10.40
C ALA A 581 13.39 -7.50 -11.48
N GLY A 582 14.62 -7.84 -11.85
CA GLY A 582 15.37 -7.24 -12.96
C GLY A 582 16.18 -5.99 -12.65
N GLU A 583 15.74 -5.16 -11.70
CA GLU A 583 16.47 -3.96 -11.29
C GLU A 583 16.26 -3.67 -9.81
N ARG A 584 17.17 -2.85 -9.26
CA ARG A 584 17.17 -2.47 -7.85
C ARG A 584 15.94 -1.66 -7.42
N VAL A 585 15.70 -1.63 -6.11
CA VAL A 585 14.86 -0.62 -5.44
C VAL A 585 15.74 0.39 -4.71
N ASN A 586 15.31 1.64 -4.65
CA ASN A 586 15.98 2.70 -3.87
C ASN A 586 15.05 3.18 -2.77
N LEU A 587 15.43 3.00 -1.50
CA LEU A 587 14.55 3.25 -0.37
C LEU A 587 15.23 4.13 0.68
N SER A 588 14.48 5.11 1.22
CA SER A 588 14.83 5.86 2.44
C SER A 588 16.18 6.62 2.36
N TYR A 589 16.50 7.16 1.20
CA TYR A 589 17.73 7.92 0.99
C TYR A 589 17.74 9.22 1.82
N ASN A 590 18.95 9.52 2.29
CA ASN A 590 19.40 10.80 2.81
C ASN A 590 20.78 11.09 2.18
N ASP A 591 20.81 11.43 0.89
CA ASP A 591 22.02 11.43 0.06
C ASP A 591 22.49 12.81 -0.43
N GLY A 592 21.76 13.86 -0.06
CA GLY A 592 22.04 15.25 -0.43
C GLY A 592 21.73 16.25 0.69
N GLY A 593 22.17 17.50 0.52
CA GLY A 593 21.86 18.61 1.43
C GLY A 593 22.50 18.56 2.83
N PRO A 594 22.34 19.61 3.65
CA PRO A 594 22.87 19.64 5.02
C PRO A 594 21.97 18.94 6.05
N THR A 595 20.69 18.70 5.70
CA THR A 595 19.65 18.23 6.62
C THR A 595 19.42 16.72 6.48
N GLY A 596 19.29 16.02 7.62
CA GLY A 596 18.72 14.68 7.66
C GLY A 596 17.20 14.73 7.80
N TRP A 597 16.50 14.02 6.92
CA TRP A 597 15.05 13.91 6.94
C TRP A 597 14.62 12.63 7.60
N GLU A 598 13.64 12.75 8.48
CA GLU A 598 13.08 11.63 9.21
C GLU A 598 12.47 10.60 8.26
N ARG A 599 12.78 9.33 8.53
CA ARG A 599 12.27 8.13 7.86
C ARG A 599 11.79 7.12 8.90
N SER A 600 10.82 7.52 9.71
CA SER A 600 10.32 6.72 10.83
C SER A 600 9.21 5.75 10.41
N ASN A 601 9.04 4.66 11.17
CA ASN A 601 7.99 3.66 10.97
C ASN A 601 7.97 3.03 9.57
N TRP A 602 9.14 2.72 9.01
CA TRP A 602 9.26 1.87 7.83
C TRP A 602 9.18 0.40 8.24
N PHE A 603 8.43 -0.38 7.49
CA PHE A 603 8.29 -1.83 7.64
C PHE A 603 8.64 -2.49 6.31
N MET A 604 9.58 -3.44 6.34
CA MET A 604 10.00 -4.18 5.15
C MET A 604 9.96 -5.68 5.45
N ILE A 605 8.87 -6.33 5.06
CA ILE A 605 8.55 -7.68 5.51
C ILE A 605 8.24 -8.60 4.33
N GLY A 606 8.94 -9.73 4.21
CA GLY A 606 8.55 -10.76 3.26
C GLY A 606 8.78 -10.39 1.79
N ASN A 607 9.65 -9.43 1.47
CA ASN A 607 9.86 -8.99 0.09
C ASN A 607 10.96 -9.79 -0.63
N SER A 608 10.79 -10.03 -1.92
CA SER A 608 11.77 -10.61 -2.83
C SER A 608 12.23 -9.51 -3.80
N PHE A 609 13.46 -9.01 -3.63
CA PHE A 609 14.02 -7.96 -4.48
C PHE A 609 15.23 -8.47 -5.25
N HIS A 610 15.42 -7.93 -6.45
CA HIS A 610 16.68 -8.07 -7.17
C HIS A 610 17.83 -7.49 -6.33
N GLN A 611 17.69 -6.24 -5.87
CA GLN A 611 18.67 -5.53 -5.05
C GLN A 611 17.95 -4.39 -4.28
N MET A 612 18.41 -4.02 -3.09
CA MET A 612 17.93 -2.88 -2.31
C MET A 612 19.05 -1.88 -2.03
N ASN A 613 18.91 -0.65 -2.48
CA ASN A 613 19.87 0.39 -2.11
C ASN A 613 19.30 1.33 -1.05
N ILE A 614 20.21 1.83 -0.21
CA ILE A 614 20.02 2.94 0.72
C ILE A 614 21.30 3.78 0.83
N LYS A 615 21.14 5.11 0.80
CA LYS A 615 22.25 6.07 0.98
C LYS A 615 22.00 6.94 2.21
N ALA A 616 23.05 7.19 2.99
CA ALA A 616 22.96 7.95 4.24
C ALA A 616 24.18 8.88 4.46
N ASP A 617 24.55 9.08 5.72
CA ASP A 617 25.59 9.98 6.22
C ASP A 617 27.01 9.78 5.67
N MET A 618 27.33 8.64 5.06
CA MET A 618 28.63 8.41 4.41
C MET A 618 28.66 8.79 2.92
N PHE A 619 27.51 9.07 2.31
CA PHE A 619 27.43 9.27 0.87
C PHE A 619 27.89 10.68 0.45
N ASN A 620 28.56 10.77 -0.71
CA ASN A 620 28.95 12.00 -1.40
C ASN A 620 29.63 13.05 -0.50
N GLY A 621 30.80 12.69 0.05
CA GLY A 621 31.61 13.56 0.93
C GLY A 621 31.26 13.48 2.41
N GLY A 622 30.14 12.82 2.74
CA GLY A 622 29.73 12.53 4.12
C GLY A 622 29.14 13.73 4.87
N ASN A 623 28.14 13.46 5.71
CA ASN A 623 27.54 14.44 6.62
C ASN A 623 26.81 13.72 7.76
N GLY A 624 27.32 13.86 8.99
CA GLY A 624 26.75 13.23 10.19
C GLY A 624 25.34 13.67 10.56
N GLN A 625 24.75 14.66 9.89
CA GLN A 625 23.34 15.03 10.05
C GLN A 625 22.39 14.12 9.26
N ARG A 626 22.88 13.39 8.25
CA ARG A 626 22.06 12.59 7.32
C ARG A 626 21.72 11.19 7.87
N THR A 627 21.32 11.14 9.13
CA THR A 627 21.01 9.90 9.87
C THR A 627 19.53 9.54 9.87
N GLY A 628 18.66 10.35 9.26
CA GLY A 628 17.21 10.11 9.33
C GLY A 628 16.75 8.82 8.64
N GLY A 629 17.52 8.29 7.68
CA GLY A 629 17.30 6.99 7.02
C GLY A 629 17.90 5.79 7.76
N TRP A 630 18.59 6.02 8.88
CA TRP A 630 19.24 4.96 9.64
C TRP A 630 18.33 3.85 10.17
N PRO A 631 17.02 4.03 10.43
CA PRO A 631 16.17 2.91 10.82
C PRO A 631 16.16 1.80 9.75
N LEU A 632 16.00 2.18 8.48
CA LEU A 632 16.04 1.21 7.38
C LEU A 632 17.47 0.75 7.11
N LEU A 633 18.49 1.62 7.25
CA LEU A 633 19.90 1.24 7.08
C LEU A 633 20.32 0.14 8.06
N ASN A 634 19.78 0.17 9.27
CA ASN A 634 20.10 -0.77 10.34
C ASN A 634 19.07 -1.90 10.50
N GLY A 635 18.13 -2.04 9.55
CA GLY A 635 17.25 -3.21 9.48
C GLY A 635 16.12 -3.20 10.50
N ILE A 636 15.78 -2.05 11.07
CA ILE A 636 14.70 -1.93 12.05
C ILE A 636 13.36 -2.20 11.35
N ASN A 637 12.53 -3.04 11.95
CA ASN A 637 11.28 -3.57 11.38
C ASN A 637 11.46 -4.23 10.00
N CYS A 638 12.68 -4.71 9.70
CA CYS A 638 12.97 -5.48 8.50
C CYS A 638 13.06 -6.95 8.88
N HIS A 639 12.29 -7.81 8.22
CA HIS A 639 12.45 -9.26 8.40
C HIS A 639 11.91 -10.10 7.25
N HIS A 640 12.45 -11.31 7.11
CA HIS A 640 12.05 -12.29 6.09
C HIS A 640 12.15 -11.75 4.66
N ASN A 641 13.09 -10.86 4.37
CA ASN A 641 13.29 -10.40 3.00
C ASN A 641 14.27 -11.32 2.27
N HIS A 642 14.29 -11.20 0.95
CA HIS A 642 15.21 -11.86 0.06
C HIS A 642 15.80 -10.86 -0.91
N TYR A 643 17.14 -10.80 -1.01
CA TYR A 643 17.86 -10.00 -1.99
C TYR A 643 18.68 -10.91 -2.90
N ARG A 644 18.39 -10.93 -4.20
CA ARG A 644 19.12 -11.78 -5.16
C ARG A 644 20.59 -11.37 -5.24
N ASP A 645 20.80 -10.11 -5.58
CA ASP A 645 22.10 -9.47 -5.68
C ASP A 645 22.30 -8.60 -4.46
N GLY A 646 23.42 -8.80 -3.77
CA GLY A 646 23.82 -7.93 -2.67
C GLY A 646 23.98 -6.49 -3.14
N ASP A 647 23.81 -5.56 -2.21
CA ASP A 647 23.62 -4.16 -2.56
C ASP A 647 24.94 -3.40 -2.73
N LEU A 648 25.03 -2.54 -3.75
CA LEU A 648 26.12 -1.56 -3.89
C LEU A 648 26.09 -0.50 -2.77
N PHE A 649 24.89 -0.16 -2.30
CA PHE A 649 24.66 0.72 -1.15
C PHE A 649 23.83 -0.05 -0.12
N ALA A 650 24.48 -1.03 0.51
CA ALA A 650 23.84 -2.00 1.39
C ALA A 650 23.34 -1.43 2.70
N GLN A 651 22.31 -2.10 3.22
CA GLN A 651 21.98 -1.99 4.62
C GLN A 651 23.15 -2.50 5.49
N GLU A 652 23.43 -1.78 6.56
CA GLU A 652 24.36 -2.22 7.61
C GLU A 652 23.74 -3.38 8.42
N GLY A 653 22.45 -3.25 8.73
CA GLY A 653 21.62 -4.33 9.28
C GLY A 653 20.54 -4.71 8.27
N ARG A 654 20.51 -5.98 7.84
CA ARG A 654 19.56 -6.45 6.81
C ARG A 654 18.18 -6.84 7.37
N GLY A 655 18.05 -6.89 8.70
CA GLY A 655 16.86 -7.38 9.38
C GLY A 655 16.88 -8.89 9.64
N ARG A 656 15.98 -9.34 10.51
CA ARG A 656 15.89 -10.74 10.96
C ARG A 656 15.44 -11.66 9.81
N ASP A 657 15.86 -12.93 9.81
CA ASP A 657 15.37 -13.94 8.86
C ASP A 657 15.54 -13.56 7.37
N THR A 658 16.43 -12.61 7.06
CA THR A 658 16.59 -12.05 5.71
C THR A 658 17.73 -12.75 4.97
N THR A 659 17.46 -13.27 3.79
CA THR A 659 18.45 -13.95 2.94
C THR A 659 18.98 -13.02 1.86
N TYR A 660 20.25 -13.16 1.50
CA TYR A 660 20.85 -12.30 0.49
C TYR A 660 22.01 -12.97 -0.26
N GLY A 661 22.14 -12.65 -1.55
CA GLY A 661 23.33 -12.97 -2.33
C GLY A 661 24.33 -11.82 -2.40
N THR A 662 25.27 -11.93 -3.33
CA THR A 662 26.23 -10.87 -3.70
C THR A 662 26.31 -10.76 -5.21
N PRO A 663 26.73 -9.64 -5.80
CA PRO A 663 26.88 -9.55 -7.26
C PRO A 663 27.81 -10.62 -7.86
N SER A 664 28.78 -11.12 -7.08
CA SER A 664 29.68 -12.22 -7.49
C SER A 664 29.13 -13.62 -7.24
N ASN A 665 28.14 -13.75 -6.37
CA ASN A 665 27.49 -15.01 -6.00
C ASN A 665 26.01 -14.71 -5.70
N PRO A 666 25.19 -14.52 -6.74
CA PRO A 666 23.79 -14.16 -6.58
C PRO A 666 23.04 -15.33 -5.93
N LEU A 667 22.06 -15.00 -5.10
CA LEU A 667 21.20 -15.98 -4.45
C LEU A 667 19.90 -16.05 -5.22
N GLU A 668 19.79 -16.98 -6.15
CA GLU A 668 18.66 -17.05 -7.06
C GLU A 668 17.35 -17.38 -6.33
N PRO A 669 16.27 -16.62 -6.57
CA PRO A 669 14.99 -16.81 -5.89
C PRO A 669 14.26 -18.10 -6.31
N GLY A 670 14.55 -18.66 -7.48
CA GLY A 670 13.91 -19.90 -7.96
C GLY A 670 12.47 -19.72 -8.45
N TYR A 671 12.21 -18.66 -9.22
CA TYR A 671 10.93 -18.45 -9.91
C TYR A 671 10.70 -19.48 -11.03
N VAL A 672 9.45 -19.67 -11.45
CA VAL A 672 9.08 -20.56 -12.57
C VAL A 672 9.71 -20.10 -13.89
N ASP A 673 9.68 -18.79 -14.19
CA ASP A 673 10.28 -18.22 -15.40
C ASP A 673 10.71 -16.76 -15.15
N ASP A 674 11.98 -16.52 -14.82
CA ASP A 674 12.51 -15.16 -14.70
C ASP A 674 12.94 -14.62 -16.08
N ARG A 675 12.21 -13.60 -16.56
CA ARG A 675 12.51 -12.89 -17.82
C ARG A 675 12.92 -11.43 -17.60
N SER A 676 13.29 -11.10 -16.37
CA SER A 676 13.71 -9.76 -15.95
C SER A 676 15.16 -9.44 -16.33
N GLY A 677 15.57 -8.20 -16.08
CA GLY A 677 16.93 -7.72 -16.24
C GLY A 677 17.22 -7.17 -17.62
N VAL A 678 18.34 -6.47 -17.77
CA VAL A 678 18.72 -5.79 -19.01
C VAL A 678 18.80 -6.77 -20.18
N GLY A 679 17.92 -6.60 -21.17
CA GLY A 679 17.84 -7.47 -22.35
C GLY A 679 16.96 -8.71 -22.16
N GLY A 680 16.29 -8.83 -21.01
CA GLY A 680 15.28 -9.84 -20.76
C GLY A 680 14.06 -9.70 -21.68
N ALA A 681 13.40 -10.82 -21.96
CA ALA A 681 12.25 -10.86 -22.86
C ALA A 681 10.96 -10.26 -22.26
N GLY A 682 10.91 -10.08 -20.93
CA GLY A 682 9.72 -9.61 -20.21
C GLY A 682 8.60 -10.64 -20.10
N GLY A 683 7.63 -10.34 -19.25
CA GLY A 683 6.46 -11.17 -19.01
C GLY A 683 6.77 -12.46 -18.27
N GLY A 684 7.72 -12.44 -17.33
CA GLY A 684 8.08 -13.61 -16.52
C GLY A 684 6.95 -14.15 -15.62
N ASP A 685 7.06 -15.42 -15.23
CA ASP A 685 6.25 -16.06 -14.19
C ASP A 685 7.07 -16.09 -12.89
N TYR A 686 6.72 -15.16 -11.99
CA TYR A 686 7.38 -14.93 -10.72
C TYR A 686 6.82 -15.76 -9.56
N THR A 687 5.97 -16.75 -9.85
CA THR A 687 5.58 -17.74 -8.83
C THR A 687 6.83 -18.53 -8.39
N PRO A 688 7.08 -18.69 -7.07
CA PRO A 688 8.14 -19.56 -6.58
C PRO A 688 7.91 -21.02 -7.00
N THR A 689 8.98 -21.72 -7.41
CA THR A 689 8.94 -23.18 -7.58
C THR A 689 8.94 -23.89 -6.23
N ASN A 690 8.61 -25.19 -6.19
CA ASN A 690 8.58 -25.95 -4.93
C ASN A 690 9.94 -26.03 -4.22
N ASP A 691 11.04 -25.96 -4.97
CA ASP A 691 12.41 -25.99 -4.43
C ASP A 691 12.98 -24.58 -4.21
N SER A 692 12.15 -23.54 -4.38
CA SER A 692 12.57 -22.15 -4.20
C SER A 692 12.97 -21.87 -2.76
N ILE A 693 14.02 -21.08 -2.59
CA ILE A 693 14.47 -20.57 -1.30
C ILE A 693 13.48 -19.59 -0.64
N LEU A 694 12.43 -19.17 -1.37
CA LEU A 694 11.38 -18.27 -0.90
C LEU A 694 10.25 -19.02 -0.20
N VAL A 695 10.16 -20.35 -0.40
CA VAL A 695 9.05 -21.17 0.09
C VAL A 695 9.12 -21.37 1.61
N ASP A 696 7.97 -21.22 2.25
CA ASP A 696 7.76 -21.47 3.68
C ASP A 696 8.74 -20.75 4.62
N ARG A 697 9.13 -19.54 4.25
CA ARG A 697 10.13 -18.77 5.01
C ARG A 697 9.53 -17.88 6.08
N ILE A 698 8.31 -17.39 5.89
CA ILE A 698 7.71 -16.42 6.82
C ILE A 698 7.12 -17.14 8.03
N LEU A 699 7.47 -16.71 9.24
CA LEU A 699 6.94 -17.35 10.45
C LEU A 699 5.39 -17.21 10.55
N PRO A 700 4.69 -18.20 11.12
CA PRO A 700 3.25 -18.13 11.36
C PRO A 700 2.83 -16.84 12.10
N GLY A 701 1.76 -16.21 11.63
CA GLY A 701 1.18 -15.03 12.27
C GLY A 701 1.86 -13.70 11.98
N VAL A 702 2.99 -13.68 11.27
CA VAL A 702 3.67 -12.44 10.84
C VAL A 702 2.83 -11.68 9.82
N LEU A 703 2.38 -12.36 8.75
CA LEU A 703 1.53 -11.78 7.71
C LEU A 703 0.16 -12.49 7.68
N ASN A 704 -0.89 -11.73 7.40
CA ASN A 704 -2.25 -12.25 7.25
C ASN A 704 -2.97 -11.57 6.07
N PHE A 705 -2.71 -12.04 4.85
CA PHE A 705 -3.38 -11.54 3.65
C PHE A 705 -4.55 -12.41 3.19
N GLY A 706 -4.78 -13.58 3.77
CA GLY A 706 -5.77 -14.55 3.30
C GLY A 706 -5.36 -15.22 1.97
N ILE A 707 -5.14 -14.44 0.92
CA ILE A 707 -4.72 -14.87 -0.42
C ILE A 707 -3.55 -14.05 -0.98
N ASP A 708 -2.93 -14.57 -2.03
CA ASP A 708 -1.94 -13.88 -2.86
C ASP A 708 -2.56 -13.20 -4.09
N LEU A 709 -1.70 -12.61 -4.93
CA LEU A 709 -2.09 -11.91 -6.15
C LEU A 709 -2.84 -12.79 -7.16
N ALA A 710 -2.57 -14.10 -7.19
CA ALA A 710 -3.22 -15.06 -8.08
C ALA A 710 -4.51 -15.65 -7.47
N GLY A 711 -4.86 -15.30 -6.23
CA GLY A 711 -6.00 -15.86 -5.51
C GLY A 711 -5.68 -17.16 -4.76
N SER A 712 -4.41 -17.57 -4.71
CA SER A 712 -3.97 -18.73 -3.94
C SER A 712 -3.97 -18.39 -2.45
N PRO A 713 -4.35 -19.33 -1.55
CA PRO A 713 -4.20 -19.11 -0.12
C PRO A 713 -2.76 -18.75 0.24
N TYR A 714 -2.58 -17.85 1.21
CA TYR A 714 -1.26 -17.49 1.69
C TYR A 714 -0.57 -18.69 2.37
N GLN A 715 0.65 -19.02 1.95
CA GLN A 715 1.41 -20.21 2.35
C GLN A 715 2.74 -19.89 3.03
N ARG A 716 2.97 -18.62 3.39
CA ARG A 716 4.18 -18.14 4.07
C ARG A 716 5.41 -18.02 3.17
N ASP A 717 5.21 -17.92 1.86
CA ASP A 717 6.32 -17.65 0.94
C ASP A 717 6.65 -16.16 0.92
N ILE A 718 7.93 -15.86 0.67
CA ILE A 718 8.42 -14.50 0.41
C ILE A 718 7.98 -14.06 -0.99
N GLY A 719 7.40 -12.86 -1.10
CA GLY A 719 6.99 -12.24 -2.36
C GLY A 719 5.47 -12.19 -2.57
N GLY A 720 5.06 -11.65 -3.72
CA GLY A 720 3.64 -11.36 -4.03
C GLY A 720 2.83 -12.55 -4.53
N LEU A 721 3.49 -13.68 -4.79
CA LEU A 721 2.92 -14.92 -5.28
C LEU A 721 3.36 -16.07 -4.39
N GLN A 722 2.49 -17.06 -4.20
CA GLN A 722 2.76 -18.27 -3.44
C GLN A 722 2.97 -19.45 -4.40
N HIS A 723 3.80 -20.40 -3.98
CA HIS A 723 4.06 -21.61 -4.74
C HIS A 723 2.79 -22.43 -4.92
N LYS A 724 2.73 -23.14 -6.04
CA LYS A 724 1.61 -24.05 -6.33
C LYS A 724 1.89 -25.37 -5.63
N VAL A 725 1.29 -25.58 -4.45
CA VAL A 725 1.24 -26.91 -3.85
C VAL A 725 0.53 -27.81 -4.84
N SER A 726 1.25 -28.77 -5.43
CA SER A 726 0.62 -29.82 -6.23
C SER A 726 -0.48 -30.41 -5.35
N SER A 727 -1.74 -30.30 -5.77
CA SER A 727 -2.86 -30.83 -5.01
C SER A 727 -2.51 -32.24 -4.55
N VAL A 728 -2.42 -32.42 -3.22
CA VAL A 728 -2.37 -33.77 -2.66
C VAL A 728 -3.59 -34.47 -3.26
N PRO A 729 -3.43 -35.62 -3.96
CA PRO A 729 -4.57 -36.33 -4.50
C PRO A 729 -5.56 -36.50 -3.35
N ASN A 730 -6.82 -36.08 -3.57
CA ASN A 730 -7.90 -36.20 -2.60
C ASN A 730 -7.71 -37.49 -1.81
N VAL A 731 -7.34 -37.38 -0.53
CA VAL A 731 -7.55 -38.46 0.40
C VAL A 731 -9.07 -38.59 0.43
N GLU A 732 -9.60 -39.51 -0.37
CA GLU A 732 -10.97 -39.95 -0.25
C GLU A 732 -11.23 -40.12 1.24
N SER A 733 -12.32 -39.48 1.69
CA SER A 733 -12.81 -39.57 3.04
C SER A 733 -12.62 -40.99 3.54
N VAL A 734 -11.78 -41.15 4.57
CA VAL A 734 -11.72 -42.39 5.32
C VAL A 734 -13.09 -42.54 5.97
N SER A 735 -14.00 -43.20 5.25
CA SER A 735 -15.28 -43.62 5.76
C SER A 735 -14.98 -44.52 6.95
N THR A 736 -15.31 -44.04 8.14
CA THR A 736 -15.61 -44.79 9.36
C THR A 736 -15.22 -46.26 9.30
N LEU A 737 -14.06 -46.57 9.88
CA LEU A 737 -13.70 -47.93 10.29
C LEU A 737 -14.76 -48.42 11.29
N ASN A 738 -15.76 -49.13 10.78
CA ASN A 738 -16.76 -49.81 11.60
C ASN A 738 -16.08 -50.96 12.35
N LEU A 739 -15.64 -50.69 13.58
CA LEU A 739 -15.34 -51.72 14.58
C LEU A 739 -16.63 -52.46 14.94
N ARG A 740 -16.95 -53.52 14.19
CA ARG A 740 -17.94 -54.51 14.58
C ARG A 740 -17.32 -55.46 15.60
N PHE A 741 -17.65 -55.27 16.87
CA PHE A 741 -17.61 -56.39 17.82
C PHE A 741 -18.68 -57.41 17.41
N ARG A 742 -18.26 -58.66 17.23
CA ARG A 742 -19.12 -59.84 17.16
C ARG A 742 -18.92 -60.67 18.43
N PRO A 743 -19.96 -61.39 18.86
CA PRO A 743 -20.34 -61.60 20.27
C PRO A 743 -19.36 -62.42 21.10
#